data_AF-A0A2V7VKF5-F1
#
_entry.id   AF-A0A2V7VKF5-F1
#
_cell.length_a   1.000
_cell.length_b   1.000
_cell.length_c   1.000
_cell.angle_alpha   90.00
_cell.angle_beta   90.00
_cell.angle_gamma   90.00
#
_symmetry.space_group_name_H-M   'P 1'
#
loop_
_entity.id
_entity.type
_entity.pdbx_description
1 polymer ?
#
loop_
_entity_poly.entity_id
_entity_poly.type
_entity_poly.pdbx_seq_one_letter_code
_entity_poly.pdbx_strand_id
1 'polypeptide(L)'
;MPVSARRRVGLLFALNLALVLAFGWFAERFEARGGPDVLDLELSFTSGAFRQILLVWAAAHPAAVGTFRTSVLVLDFVFPAAYAAFLSALYVWVVTTGGGRPLRTGRVSPWIAAGLDWIENVLLLTLVGGVHDPDSIRSATFSPGLVWLMSTAAALKLACLVVTGALTLVALFMGPRGRVLRVARFSALSVAVGSLPLIALAQGQDLLVSLATSESGLLSRIAFFPFLLVWGASVWYWARVLLTVKFASEAPLTTDDERAFARTVPRVLGTATLALAALAFLRASGTVPSRSGPFWTMLAFAAACGVAAWAFWKLVVSRRALLNRFGFGVPGTPLQVDLHELPRGTRVAAVVALALSLLFLVLFWLAPLRIAPALGAVTIVLIAAANTVFLGSVGVFLGRWLQLPLIALAFVAAAAFSYWNDNHDVRLARKADGSLASAALFGRPDVARAFREWLPRRQEACAGCAEVPVYLVAAEGGGIRAAYWTAVVLAHLRDQRPELAPRVFAISGVSGGSVGAAVYAGLVRDAAQGPLPCATPGPSGPRLEPCVARILGGSFLAPTLAKLVGPDFAQWFVPVPVRSFDRAWALEDSWAAAYREATGRDTLAEPFLDAWPGPSSGVPALLLNGTHVQTGRRLLASPLSWTSNGLPETDDLLAVLGADVPLATAAHNSARFSYVSPAGRLR
;
A
#
# COMPACT_ATOMS: atom_id res chain seq x y z
N MET A 1 9.06 -44.58 -1.12
CA MET A 1 8.79 -43.91 -2.42
C MET A 1 9.03 -42.38 -2.35
N PRO A 2 10.26 -41.84 -2.49
CA PRO A 2 10.46 -40.41 -2.14
C PRO A 2 10.86 -39.45 -3.28
N VAL A 3 11.66 -39.87 -4.27
CA VAL A 3 12.28 -38.91 -5.22
C VAL A 3 11.44 -38.68 -6.49
N SER A 4 10.79 -39.72 -7.01
CA SER A 4 10.00 -39.65 -8.26
C SER A 4 8.74 -38.80 -8.11
N ALA A 5 8.03 -38.90 -6.99
CA ALA A 5 6.82 -38.12 -6.72
C ALA A 5 7.11 -36.61 -6.59
N ARG A 6 8.18 -36.24 -5.88
CA ARG A 6 8.60 -34.84 -5.73
C ARG A 6 9.02 -34.22 -7.07
N ARG A 7 9.77 -34.96 -7.89
CA ARG A 7 10.15 -34.51 -9.25
C ARG A 7 8.91 -34.32 -10.12
N ARG A 8 7.95 -35.25 -10.04
CA ARG A 8 6.67 -35.16 -10.79
C ARG A 8 5.88 -33.91 -10.42
N VAL A 9 5.69 -33.63 -9.13
CA VAL A 9 5.00 -32.39 -8.68
C VAL A 9 5.74 -31.14 -9.17
N GLY A 10 7.09 -31.13 -9.11
CA GLY A 10 7.90 -30.01 -9.60
C GLY A 10 7.76 -29.77 -11.10
N LEU A 11 7.74 -30.82 -11.92
CA LEU A 11 7.51 -30.74 -13.37
C LEU A 11 6.11 -30.21 -13.68
N LEU A 12 5.08 -30.71 -12.98
CA LEU A 12 3.70 -30.26 -13.14
C LEU A 12 3.54 -28.78 -12.75
N PHE A 13 4.22 -28.34 -11.69
CA PHE A 13 4.25 -26.93 -11.31
C PHE A 13 4.88 -26.06 -12.41
N ALA A 14 6.03 -26.46 -12.97
CA ALA A 14 6.70 -25.71 -14.03
C ALA A 14 5.85 -25.60 -15.29
N LEU A 15 5.16 -26.69 -15.68
CA LEU A 15 4.20 -26.69 -16.78
C LEU A 15 3.05 -25.69 -16.53
N ASN A 16 2.44 -25.75 -15.35
CA ASN A 16 1.36 -24.82 -14.99
C ASN A 16 1.82 -23.37 -14.98
N LEU A 17 3.02 -23.10 -14.45
CA LEU A 17 3.59 -21.75 -14.45
C LEU A 17 3.79 -21.23 -15.88
N ALA A 18 4.30 -22.07 -16.80
CA ALA A 18 4.45 -21.69 -18.20
C ALA A 18 3.10 -21.38 -18.86
N LEU A 19 2.05 -22.16 -18.58
CA LEU A 19 0.70 -21.92 -19.10
C LEU A 19 0.10 -20.64 -18.52
N VAL A 20 0.23 -20.38 -17.22
CA VAL A 20 -0.24 -19.13 -16.58
C VAL A 20 0.47 -17.90 -17.16
N LEU A 21 1.77 -18.00 -17.43
CA LEU A 21 2.51 -16.92 -18.11
C LEU A 21 2.01 -16.71 -19.55
N ALA A 22 1.65 -17.77 -20.27
CA ALA A 22 1.04 -17.67 -21.59
C ALA A 22 -0.35 -17.03 -21.54
N PHE A 23 -1.17 -17.34 -20.52
CA PHE A 23 -2.45 -16.65 -20.29
C PHE A 23 -2.28 -15.16 -20.06
N GLY A 24 -1.34 -14.76 -19.19
CA GLY A 24 -1.06 -13.34 -18.96
C GLY A 24 -0.69 -12.60 -20.25
N TRP A 25 0.08 -13.26 -21.13
CA TRP A 25 0.41 -12.70 -22.45
C TRP A 25 -0.82 -12.54 -23.35
N PHE A 26 -1.76 -13.49 -23.36
CA PHE A 26 -3.00 -13.35 -24.12
C PHE A 26 -3.94 -12.28 -23.53
N ALA A 27 -4.12 -12.28 -22.21
CA ALA A 27 -4.99 -11.35 -21.48
C ALA A 27 -4.67 -9.89 -21.77
N GLU A 28 -3.38 -9.51 -21.79
CA GLU A 28 -2.92 -8.15 -22.14
C GLU A 28 -3.33 -7.67 -23.54
N ARG A 29 -3.80 -8.57 -24.42
CA ARG A 29 -4.19 -8.26 -25.81
C ARG A 29 -5.70 -8.13 -26.01
N PHE A 30 -6.51 -8.48 -25.01
CA PHE A 30 -7.97 -8.38 -25.11
C PHE A 30 -8.65 -7.74 -23.89
N GLU A 31 -8.05 -7.81 -22.69
CA GLU A 31 -8.61 -7.18 -21.49
C GLU A 31 -8.38 -5.66 -21.49
N ALA A 32 -9.39 -4.90 -21.08
CA ALA A 32 -9.24 -3.47 -20.86
C ALA A 32 -8.45 -3.23 -19.57
N ARG A 33 -7.43 -2.35 -19.59
CA ARG A 33 -6.65 -2.02 -18.38
C ARG A 33 -7.56 -1.45 -17.29
N GLY A 34 -7.61 -2.14 -16.14
CA GLY A 34 -8.47 -1.76 -15.01
C GLY A 34 -9.96 -1.98 -15.26
N GLY A 35 -10.32 -2.66 -16.35
CA GLY A 35 -11.66 -3.13 -16.65
C GLY A 35 -11.89 -4.58 -16.17
N PRO A 36 -13.05 -5.17 -16.51
CA PRO A 36 -13.39 -6.53 -16.14
C PRO A 36 -12.43 -7.56 -16.77
N ASP A 37 -12.09 -8.61 -16.04
CA ASP A 37 -11.20 -9.69 -16.50
C ASP A 37 -11.99 -10.92 -17.02
N VAL A 38 -11.29 -11.98 -17.45
CA VAL A 38 -11.94 -13.21 -17.92
C VAL A 38 -12.86 -13.83 -16.86
N LEU A 39 -12.48 -13.75 -15.58
CA LEU A 39 -13.28 -14.30 -14.48
C LEU A 39 -14.60 -13.55 -14.32
N ASP A 40 -14.60 -12.23 -14.52
CA ASP A 40 -15.83 -11.42 -14.54
C ASP A 40 -16.77 -11.83 -15.68
N LEU A 41 -16.22 -12.19 -16.85
CA LEU A 41 -17.00 -12.71 -17.97
C LEU A 41 -17.62 -14.08 -17.64
N GLU A 42 -16.79 -14.98 -17.12
CA GLU A 42 -17.19 -16.32 -16.65
C GLU A 42 -18.24 -16.25 -15.52
N LEU A 43 -18.20 -15.25 -14.66
CA LEU A 43 -19.14 -15.09 -13.54
C LEU A 43 -20.22 -14.03 -13.78
N SER A 44 -20.53 -13.75 -15.06
CA SER A 44 -21.48 -12.70 -15.43
C SER A 44 -22.93 -13.01 -15.07
N PHE A 45 -23.34 -14.29 -15.02
CA PHE A 45 -24.68 -14.83 -14.73
C PHE A 45 -25.86 -14.30 -15.58
N THR A 46 -25.67 -13.21 -16.31
CA THR A 46 -26.69 -12.51 -17.09
C THR A 46 -26.12 -12.13 -18.45
N SER A 47 -26.94 -12.26 -19.49
CA SER A 47 -26.54 -11.88 -20.86
C SER A 47 -26.19 -10.40 -20.99
N GLY A 48 -26.79 -9.53 -20.15
CA GLY A 48 -26.49 -8.10 -20.09
C GLY A 48 -25.08 -7.81 -19.60
N ALA A 49 -24.67 -8.40 -18.47
CA ALA A 49 -23.31 -8.27 -17.94
C ALA A 49 -22.28 -8.86 -18.92
N PHE A 50 -22.56 -10.07 -19.43
CA PHE A 50 -21.71 -10.73 -20.44
C PHE A 50 -21.45 -9.83 -21.66
N ARG A 51 -22.51 -9.23 -22.21
CA ARG A 51 -22.40 -8.29 -23.34
C ARG A 51 -21.57 -7.07 -22.98
N GLN A 52 -21.81 -6.44 -21.81
CA GLN A 52 -21.10 -5.23 -21.42
C GLN A 52 -19.59 -5.47 -21.29
N ILE A 53 -19.19 -6.60 -20.73
CA ILE A 53 -17.77 -6.97 -20.61
C ILE A 53 -17.13 -7.09 -22.00
N LEU A 54 -17.77 -7.80 -22.95
CA LEU A 54 -17.28 -7.91 -24.32
C LEU A 54 -17.18 -6.54 -25.03
N LEU A 55 -18.11 -5.62 -24.77
CA LEU A 55 -18.06 -4.26 -25.31
C LEU A 55 -16.90 -3.44 -24.73
N VAL A 56 -16.64 -3.55 -23.42
CA VAL A 56 -15.50 -2.90 -22.78
C VAL A 56 -14.18 -3.41 -23.35
N TRP A 57 -14.06 -4.72 -23.55
CA TRP A 57 -12.90 -5.32 -24.19
C TRP A 57 -12.73 -4.87 -25.64
N ALA A 58 -13.80 -4.87 -26.44
CA ALA A 58 -13.76 -4.46 -27.83
C ALA A 58 -13.44 -2.96 -28.01
N ALA A 59 -13.84 -2.13 -27.05
CA ALA A 59 -13.49 -0.71 -27.00
C ALA A 59 -12.00 -0.48 -26.71
N ALA A 60 -11.39 -1.33 -25.87
CA ALA A 60 -9.96 -1.27 -25.59
C ALA A 60 -9.11 -1.87 -26.71
N HIS A 61 -9.55 -3.01 -27.25
CA HIS A 61 -8.85 -3.77 -28.28
C HIS A 61 -9.84 -4.23 -29.36
N PRO A 62 -9.80 -3.68 -30.59
CA PRO A 62 -10.77 -4.02 -31.64
C PRO A 62 -10.84 -5.52 -31.99
N ALA A 63 -9.74 -6.26 -31.80
CA ALA A 63 -9.65 -7.71 -32.03
C ALA A 63 -9.78 -8.55 -30.73
N ALA A 64 -10.29 -7.97 -29.63
CA ALA A 64 -10.35 -8.62 -28.32
C ALA A 64 -11.04 -9.99 -28.36
N VAL A 65 -12.26 -10.04 -28.91
CA VAL A 65 -13.08 -11.27 -28.94
C VAL A 65 -12.42 -12.38 -29.76
N GLY A 66 -11.76 -12.03 -30.87
CA GLY A 66 -11.01 -12.99 -31.69
C GLY A 66 -9.77 -13.55 -30.98
N THR A 67 -9.06 -12.68 -30.26
CA THR A 67 -7.89 -13.05 -29.47
C THR A 67 -8.27 -13.93 -28.28
N PHE A 68 -9.36 -13.58 -27.58
CA PHE A 68 -9.95 -14.39 -26.52
C PHE A 68 -10.41 -15.77 -27.03
N ARG A 69 -11.08 -15.83 -28.19
CA ARG A 69 -11.45 -17.13 -28.80
C ARG A 69 -10.24 -18.02 -29.05
N THR A 70 -9.14 -17.41 -29.50
CA THR A 70 -7.88 -18.13 -29.75
C THR A 70 -7.23 -18.59 -28.45
N SER A 71 -7.26 -17.78 -27.38
CA SER A 71 -6.77 -18.21 -26.06
C SER A 71 -7.57 -19.40 -25.54
N VAL A 72 -8.90 -19.39 -25.69
CA VAL A 72 -9.75 -20.51 -25.27
C VAL A 72 -9.41 -21.78 -26.04
N LEU A 73 -9.27 -21.71 -27.37
CA LEU A 73 -8.96 -22.86 -28.22
C LEU A 73 -7.56 -23.45 -27.96
N VAL A 74 -6.56 -22.62 -27.67
CA VAL A 74 -5.15 -23.04 -27.60
C VAL A 74 -4.72 -23.36 -26.17
N LEU A 75 -5.16 -22.57 -25.18
CA LEU A 75 -4.72 -22.67 -23.80
C LEU A 75 -5.78 -23.29 -22.89
N ASP A 76 -7.04 -22.83 -22.96
CA ASP A 76 -8.09 -23.27 -22.01
C ASP A 76 -8.56 -24.71 -22.23
N PHE A 77 -8.25 -25.36 -23.36
CA PHE A 77 -8.46 -26.81 -23.50
C PHE A 77 -7.36 -27.65 -22.84
N VAL A 78 -6.13 -27.14 -22.77
CA VAL A 78 -4.96 -27.88 -22.25
C VAL A 78 -4.76 -27.62 -20.75
N PHE A 79 -5.00 -26.39 -20.32
CA PHE A 79 -4.78 -25.94 -18.95
C PHE A 79 -5.57 -26.74 -17.89
N PRO A 80 -6.85 -27.12 -18.12
CA PRO A 80 -7.63 -27.91 -17.17
C PRO A 80 -6.98 -29.22 -16.75
N ALA A 81 -6.48 -29.97 -17.73
CA ALA A 81 -5.74 -31.21 -17.45
C ALA A 81 -4.44 -30.93 -16.70
N ALA A 82 -3.73 -29.86 -17.05
CA ALA A 82 -2.46 -29.50 -16.42
C ALA A 82 -2.64 -29.09 -14.95
N TYR A 83 -3.61 -28.22 -14.63
CA TYR A 83 -3.84 -27.83 -13.23
C TYR A 83 -4.45 -28.97 -12.43
N ALA A 84 -5.33 -29.80 -13.01
CA ALA A 84 -5.94 -30.92 -12.31
C ALA A 84 -4.88 -31.95 -11.90
N ALA A 85 -3.98 -32.28 -12.82
CA ALA A 85 -2.84 -33.15 -12.55
C ALA A 85 -1.92 -32.57 -11.46
N PHE A 86 -1.60 -31.27 -11.54
CA PHE A 86 -0.76 -30.60 -10.54
C PHE A 86 -1.40 -30.59 -9.16
N LEU A 87 -2.62 -30.08 -9.02
CA LEU A 87 -3.30 -29.92 -7.73
C LEU A 87 -3.59 -31.28 -7.07
N SER A 88 -4.02 -32.27 -7.86
CA SER A 88 -4.24 -33.63 -7.37
C SER A 88 -2.93 -34.27 -6.90
N ALA A 89 -1.85 -34.15 -7.68
CA ALA A 89 -0.54 -34.68 -7.31
C ALA A 89 0.05 -33.95 -6.08
N LEU A 90 -0.14 -32.64 -5.98
CA LEU A 90 0.28 -31.82 -4.85
C LEU A 90 -0.45 -32.23 -3.58
N TYR A 91 -1.79 -32.36 -3.63
CA TYR A 91 -2.61 -32.82 -2.51
C TYR A 91 -2.14 -34.20 -2.01
N VAL A 92 -2.02 -35.17 -2.92
CA VAL A 92 -1.57 -36.53 -2.58
C VAL A 92 -0.18 -36.48 -1.97
N TRP A 93 0.75 -35.74 -2.57
CA TRP A 93 2.10 -35.62 -2.06
C TRP A 93 2.13 -35.02 -0.66
N VAL A 94 1.42 -33.92 -0.41
CA VAL A 94 1.35 -33.26 0.91
C VAL A 94 0.77 -34.21 1.97
N VAL A 95 -0.35 -34.88 1.69
CA VAL A 95 -1.00 -35.77 2.66
C VAL A 95 -0.14 -37.01 2.95
N THR A 96 0.35 -37.68 1.91
CA THR A 96 1.13 -38.92 2.07
C THR A 96 2.48 -38.69 2.76
N THR A 97 3.18 -37.60 2.42
CA THR A 97 4.43 -37.25 3.10
C THR A 97 4.21 -36.74 4.51
N GLY A 98 3.03 -36.20 4.82
CA GLY A 98 2.61 -35.85 6.18
C GLY A 98 2.14 -37.05 7.03
N GLY A 99 2.23 -38.28 6.52
CA GLY A 99 1.80 -39.49 7.22
C GLY A 99 0.29 -39.76 7.20
N GLY A 100 -0.49 -38.93 6.48
CA GLY A 100 -1.93 -39.10 6.34
C GLY A 100 -2.32 -39.97 5.14
N ARG A 101 -3.59 -40.37 5.09
CA ARG A 101 -4.20 -41.05 3.93
C ARG A 101 -5.01 -40.04 3.10
N PRO A 102 -4.72 -39.85 1.80
CA PRO A 102 -5.41 -38.86 0.98
C PRO A 102 -6.88 -39.23 0.75
N LEU A 103 -7.77 -38.30 1.07
CA LEU A 103 -9.20 -38.43 0.81
C LEU A 103 -9.46 -38.55 -0.70
N ARG A 104 -10.54 -39.23 -1.07
CA ARG A 104 -10.96 -39.32 -2.49
C ARG A 104 -11.33 -37.93 -3.03
N THR A 105 -12.00 -37.12 -2.21
CA THR A 105 -12.44 -35.76 -2.58
C THR A 105 -11.28 -34.88 -3.06
N GLY A 106 -10.19 -34.76 -2.30
CA GLY A 106 -9.04 -33.93 -2.70
C GLY A 106 -8.27 -34.48 -3.92
N ARG A 107 -8.44 -35.76 -4.27
CA ARG A 107 -7.84 -36.35 -5.48
C ARG A 107 -8.66 -36.08 -6.73
N VAL A 108 -9.98 -36.19 -6.61
CA VAL A 108 -10.91 -36.18 -7.75
C VAL A 108 -11.45 -34.79 -8.04
N SER A 109 -11.59 -33.93 -7.02
CA SER A 109 -12.16 -32.59 -7.17
C SER A 109 -11.45 -31.71 -8.22
N PRO A 110 -10.11 -31.72 -8.38
CA PRO A 110 -9.47 -30.97 -9.48
C PRO A 110 -9.83 -31.49 -10.87
N TRP A 111 -10.10 -32.79 -11.01
CA TRP A 111 -10.53 -33.38 -12.28
C TRP A 111 -11.99 -33.08 -12.58
N ILE A 112 -12.85 -32.99 -11.55
CA ILE A 112 -14.22 -32.48 -11.71
C ILE A 112 -14.18 -31.01 -12.15
N ALA A 113 -13.32 -30.19 -11.52
CA ALA A 113 -13.10 -28.81 -11.93
C ALA A 113 -12.68 -28.73 -13.40
N ALA A 114 -11.74 -29.57 -13.85
CA ALA A 114 -11.32 -29.60 -15.24
C ALA A 114 -12.42 -29.99 -16.22
N GLY A 115 -13.31 -30.92 -15.84
CA GLY A 115 -14.49 -31.26 -16.64
C GLY A 115 -15.48 -30.11 -16.75
N LEU A 116 -15.73 -29.38 -15.66
CA LEU A 116 -16.58 -28.19 -15.65
C LEU A 116 -15.98 -27.06 -16.48
N ASP A 117 -14.67 -26.89 -16.42
CA ASP A 117 -13.90 -25.94 -17.22
C ASP A 117 -14.04 -26.22 -18.73
N TRP A 118 -13.93 -27.49 -19.16
CA TRP A 118 -14.19 -27.83 -20.56
C TRP A 118 -15.64 -27.56 -20.99
N ILE A 119 -16.63 -27.79 -20.12
CA ILE A 119 -18.03 -27.45 -20.39
C ILE A 119 -18.17 -25.94 -20.56
N GLU A 120 -17.61 -25.17 -19.64
CA GLU A 120 -17.57 -23.71 -19.68
C GLU A 120 -16.91 -23.19 -20.97
N ASN A 121 -15.76 -23.73 -21.36
CA ASN A 121 -15.05 -23.34 -22.59
C ASN A 121 -15.86 -23.63 -23.85
N VAL A 122 -16.55 -24.78 -23.93
CA VAL A 122 -17.44 -25.08 -25.05
C VAL A 122 -18.62 -24.11 -25.12
N LEU A 123 -19.21 -23.77 -23.97
CA LEU A 123 -20.32 -22.81 -23.88
C LEU A 123 -19.85 -21.40 -24.25
N LEU A 124 -18.67 -20.97 -23.80
CA LEU A 124 -18.03 -19.71 -24.17
C LEU A 124 -17.84 -19.63 -25.68
N LEU A 125 -17.20 -20.63 -26.30
CA LEU A 125 -17.00 -20.67 -27.76
C LEU A 125 -18.31 -20.65 -28.54
N THR A 126 -19.36 -21.29 -28.02
CA THR A 126 -20.70 -21.25 -28.61
C THR A 126 -21.30 -19.85 -28.53
N LEU A 127 -21.18 -19.18 -27.38
CA LEU A 127 -21.70 -17.83 -27.13
C LEU A 127 -20.98 -16.77 -27.96
N VAL A 128 -19.65 -16.87 -28.11
CA VAL A 128 -18.85 -15.88 -28.87
C VAL A 128 -18.65 -16.25 -30.34
N GLY A 129 -19.08 -17.43 -30.79
CA GLY A 129 -18.76 -17.98 -32.12
C GLY A 129 -19.13 -17.09 -33.31
N GLY A 130 -20.28 -16.41 -33.24
CA GLY A 130 -20.77 -15.49 -34.27
C GLY A 130 -20.42 -14.01 -34.06
N VAL A 131 -19.57 -13.70 -33.08
CA VAL A 131 -19.24 -12.33 -32.68
C VAL A 131 -17.81 -11.99 -33.12
N HIS A 132 -17.66 -10.98 -33.97
CA HIS A 132 -16.38 -10.64 -34.63
C HIS A 132 -15.96 -9.18 -34.45
N ASP A 133 -16.92 -8.26 -34.37
CA ASP A 133 -16.70 -6.82 -34.26
C ASP A 133 -17.65 -6.17 -33.22
N PRO A 134 -17.41 -4.93 -32.78
CA PRO A 134 -18.26 -4.25 -31.79
C PRO A 134 -19.73 -4.16 -32.16
N ASP A 135 -20.07 -4.02 -33.44
CA ASP A 135 -21.46 -3.91 -33.90
C ASP A 135 -22.16 -5.27 -33.88
N SER A 136 -21.43 -6.34 -34.16
CA SER A 136 -21.88 -7.72 -33.95
C SER A 136 -22.14 -8.03 -32.47
N ILE A 137 -21.35 -7.48 -31.53
CA ILE A 137 -21.61 -7.64 -30.07
C ILE A 137 -22.93 -6.95 -29.68
N ARG A 138 -23.17 -5.73 -30.20
CA ARG A 138 -24.37 -4.94 -29.88
C ARG A 138 -25.64 -5.61 -30.41
N SER A 139 -25.56 -6.21 -31.59
CA SER A 139 -26.67 -6.87 -32.28
C SER A 139 -26.87 -8.34 -31.89
N ALA A 140 -25.84 -9.01 -31.37
CA ALA A 140 -25.91 -10.43 -30.97
C ALA A 140 -26.86 -10.68 -29.79
N THR A 141 -27.70 -11.71 -29.91
CA THR A 141 -28.56 -12.20 -28.84
C THR A 141 -27.86 -13.32 -28.07
N PHE A 142 -27.33 -13.00 -26.88
CA PHE A 142 -26.75 -14.02 -25.99
C PHE A 142 -27.85 -14.75 -25.24
N SER A 143 -27.93 -16.08 -25.40
CA SER A 143 -28.92 -16.91 -24.71
C SER A 143 -28.76 -16.82 -23.19
N PRO A 144 -29.77 -16.35 -22.44
CA PRO A 144 -29.69 -16.28 -20.98
C PRO A 144 -29.40 -17.64 -20.33
N GLY A 145 -29.99 -18.71 -20.87
CA GLY A 145 -29.79 -20.07 -20.36
C GLY A 145 -28.36 -20.58 -20.55
N LEU A 146 -27.74 -20.30 -21.71
CA LEU A 146 -26.35 -20.70 -21.96
C LEU A 146 -25.35 -19.90 -21.11
N VAL A 147 -25.58 -18.59 -20.96
CA VAL A 147 -24.75 -17.73 -20.08
C VAL A 147 -24.86 -18.19 -18.62
N TRP A 148 -26.07 -18.52 -18.16
CA TRP A 148 -26.29 -19.02 -16.81
C TRP A 148 -25.62 -20.39 -16.59
N LEU A 149 -25.72 -21.31 -17.56
CA LEU A 149 -25.09 -22.63 -17.48
C LEU A 149 -23.57 -22.52 -17.45
N MET A 150 -22.99 -21.67 -18.31
CA MET A 150 -21.56 -21.37 -18.32
C MET A 150 -21.11 -20.79 -16.97
N SER A 151 -21.85 -19.82 -16.44
CA SER A 151 -21.49 -19.18 -15.16
C SER A 151 -21.59 -20.15 -13.98
N THR A 152 -22.56 -21.06 -14.04
CA THR A 152 -22.70 -22.13 -13.04
C THR A 152 -21.54 -23.12 -13.12
N ALA A 153 -21.12 -23.50 -14.33
CA ALA A 153 -19.94 -24.36 -14.52
C ALA A 153 -18.67 -23.70 -13.96
N ALA A 154 -18.45 -22.41 -14.25
CA ALA A 154 -17.33 -21.63 -13.73
C ALA A 154 -17.36 -21.53 -12.18
N ALA A 155 -18.51 -21.23 -11.59
CA ALA A 155 -18.66 -21.17 -10.14
C ALA A 155 -18.39 -22.52 -9.46
N LEU A 156 -18.89 -23.62 -10.02
CA LEU A 156 -18.66 -24.97 -9.50
C LEU A 156 -17.20 -25.43 -9.69
N LYS A 157 -16.56 -25.04 -10.80
CA LYS A 157 -15.12 -25.21 -11.05
C LYS A 157 -14.33 -24.57 -9.92
N LEU A 158 -14.56 -23.29 -9.64
CA LEU A 158 -13.90 -22.55 -8.56
C LEU A 158 -14.15 -23.18 -7.19
N ALA A 159 -15.38 -23.60 -6.89
CA ALA A 159 -15.71 -24.29 -5.64
C ALA A 159 -14.89 -25.58 -5.46
N CYS A 160 -14.73 -26.39 -6.51
CA CYS A 160 -13.91 -27.60 -6.49
C CYS A 160 -12.42 -27.29 -6.25
N LEU A 161 -11.89 -26.26 -6.91
CA LEU A 161 -10.51 -25.81 -6.71
C LEU A 161 -10.29 -25.32 -5.28
N VAL A 162 -11.23 -24.55 -4.72
CA VAL A 162 -11.21 -24.08 -3.33
C VAL A 162 -11.22 -25.25 -2.35
N VAL A 163 -12.06 -26.26 -2.56
CA VAL A 163 -12.10 -27.46 -1.71
C VAL A 163 -10.76 -28.19 -1.72
N THR A 164 -10.16 -28.42 -2.88
CA THR A 164 -8.85 -29.09 -2.96
C THR A 164 -7.74 -28.25 -2.34
N GLY A 165 -7.74 -26.94 -2.60
CA GLY A 165 -6.81 -26.00 -1.99
C GLY A 165 -6.91 -26.03 -0.47
N ALA A 166 -8.12 -25.92 0.08
CA ALA A 166 -8.38 -25.98 1.52
C ALA A 166 -7.91 -27.30 2.14
N LEU A 167 -8.25 -28.45 1.53
CA LEU A 167 -7.79 -29.75 2.00
C LEU A 167 -6.26 -29.87 1.98
N THR A 168 -5.61 -29.33 0.96
CA THR A 168 -4.14 -29.31 0.84
C THR A 168 -3.51 -28.44 1.91
N LEU A 169 -4.07 -27.24 2.17
CA LEU A 169 -3.59 -26.33 3.21
C LEU A 169 -3.78 -26.93 4.60
N VAL A 170 -4.95 -27.52 4.89
CA VAL A 170 -5.22 -28.22 6.16
C VAL A 170 -4.20 -29.33 6.37
N ALA A 171 -3.96 -30.17 5.36
CA ALA A 171 -2.95 -31.22 5.45
C ALA A 171 -1.52 -30.67 5.66
N LEU A 172 -1.19 -29.55 5.01
CA LEU A 172 0.11 -28.89 5.17
C LEU A 172 0.30 -28.30 6.57
N PHE A 173 -0.72 -27.64 7.14
CA PHE A 173 -0.64 -26.93 8.42
C PHE A 173 -0.91 -27.79 9.66
N MET A 174 -1.75 -28.82 9.54
CA MET A 174 -2.02 -29.77 10.63
C MET A 174 -1.00 -30.91 10.66
N GLY A 175 -0.34 -31.21 9.53
CA GLY A 175 0.69 -32.24 9.47
C GLY A 175 2.05 -31.80 10.06
N PRO A 176 3.07 -32.68 10.00
CA PRO A 176 4.39 -32.40 10.59
C PRO A 176 5.12 -31.19 9.97
N ARG A 177 4.91 -30.95 8.67
CA ARG A 177 5.42 -29.75 7.97
C ARG A 177 4.80 -28.46 8.49
N GLY A 178 3.56 -28.52 8.96
CA GLY A 178 2.85 -27.39 9.54
C GLY A 178 3.52 -26.88 10.81
N ARG A 179 4.18 -27.76 11.55
CA ARG A 179 5.02 -27.37 12.69
C ARG A 179 6.20 -26.52 12.25
N VAL A 180 6.90 -26.91 11.18
CA VAL A 180 8.02 -26.13 10.60
C VAL A 180 7.52 -24.74 10.17
N LEU A 181 6.38 -24.68 9.49
CA LEU A 181 5.77 -23.41 9.06
C LEU A 181 5.32 -22.55 10.25
N ARG A 182 4.79 -23.17 11.32
CA ARG A 182 4.37 -22.47 12.55
C ARG A 182 5.55 -21.86 13.29
N VAL A 183 6.70 -22.55 13.32
CA VAL A 183 7.95 -22.02 13.89
C VAL A 183 8.46 -20.85 13.03
N ALA A 184 8.46 -21.01 11.71
CA ALA A 184 8.94 -20.00 10.75
C ALA A 184 7.84 -19.00 10.31
N ARG A 185 6.73 -18.89 11.05
CA ARG A 185 5.54 -18.17 10.59
C ARG A 185 5.80 -16.69 10.31
N PHE A 186 6.63 -16.02 11.10
CA PHE A 186 6.96 -14.61 10.86
C PHE A 186 7.79 -14.42 9.59
N SER A 187 8.66 -15.37 9.24
CA SER A 187 9.35 -15.37 7.95
C SER A 187 8.37 -15.54 6.79
N ALA A 188 7.44 -16.50 6.87
CA ALA A 188 6.45 -16.74 5.82
C ALA A 188 5.46 -15.57 5.66
N LEU A 189 4.91 -15.08 6.79
CA LEU A 189 3.99 -13.94 6.82
C LEU A 189 4.68 -12.66 6.35
N SER A 190 5.94 -12.43 6.74
CA SER A 190 6.70 -11.27 6.27
C SER A 190 6.86 -11.30 4.75
N VAL A 191 7.25 -12.43 4.14
CA VAL A 191 7.33 -12.56 2.67
C VAL A 191 5.97 -12.28 2.01
N ALA A 192 4.90 -12.87 2.55
CA ALA A 192 3.56 -12.68 1.99
C ALA A 192 3.09 -11.22 2.08
N VAL A 193 3.07 -10.65 3.29
CA VAL A 193 2.57 -9.28 3.54
C VAL A 193 3.51 -8.22 2.96
N GLY A 194 4.82 -8.47 2.90
CA GLY A 194 5.80 -7.53 2.35
C GLY A 194 5.85 -7.52 0.82
N SER A 195 5.58 -8.65 0.15
CA SER A 195 5.65 -8.74 -1.33
C SER A 195 4.30 -8.63 -2.02
N LEU A 196 3.22 -9.18 -1.46
CA LEU A 196 1.92 -9.22 -2.14
C LEU A 196 1.37 -7.83 -2.46
N PRO A 197 1.40 -6.82 -1.55
CA PRO A 197 0.92 -5.48 -1.88
C PRO A 197 1.67 -4.84 -3.06
N LEU A 198 2.99 -5.04 -3.14
CA LEU A 198 3.83 -4.49 -4.22
C LEU A 198 3.54 -5.13 -5.59
N ILE A 199 3.04 -6.37 -5.59
CA ILE A 199 2.70 -7.10 -6.82
C ILE A 199 1.23 -6.84 -7.19
N ALA A 200 0.32 -7.02 -6.25
CA ALA A 200 -1.11 -7.14 -6.53
C ALA A 200 -1.88 -5.82 -6.47
N LEU A 201 -1.42 -4.81 -5.71
CA LEU A 201 -2.14 -3.57 -5.52
C LEU A 201 -1.58 -2.46 -6.42
N ALA A 202 -2.47 -1.68 -7.03
CA ALA A 202 -2.10 -0.53 -7.86
C ALA A 202 -1.22 0.46 -7.07
N GLN A 203 -1.60 0.75 -5.82
CA GLN A 203 -0.82 1.64 -4.95
C GLN A 203 0.57 1.08 -4.64
N GLY A 204 0.72 -0.24 -4.55
CA GLY A 204 2.04 -0.88 -4.37
C GLY A 204 2.91 -0.74 -5.60
N GLN A 205 2.33 -0.84 -6.79
CA GLN A 205 3.02 -0.60 -8.06
C GLN A 205 3.43 0.87 -8.21
N ASP A 206 2.59 1.83 -7.81
CA ASP A 206 2.92 3.27 -7.80
C ASP A 206 4.17 3.58 -6.97
N LEU A 207 4.40 2.87 -5.85
CA LEU A 207 5.62 3.02 -5.05
C LEU A 207 6.87 2.58 -5.81
N LEU A 208 6.76 1.50 -6.60
CA LEU A 208 7.86 1.02 -7.43
C LEU A 208 8.11 1.95 -8.62
N VAL A 209 7.04 2.52 -9.20
CA VAL A 209 7.14 3.55 -10.23
C VAL A 209 7.87 4.77 -9.68
N SER A 210 7.45 5.28 -8.52
CA SER A 210 8.07 6.42 -7.83
C SER A 210 9.55 6.17 -7.52
N LEU A 211 9.93 4.96 -7.12
CA LEU A 211 11.33 4.60 -6.90
C LEU A 211 12.16 4.57 -8.21
N ALA A 212 11.52 4.29 -9.34
CA ALA A 212 12.19 4.22 -10.64
C ALA A 212 12.20 5.54 -11.42
N THR A 213 11.40 6.55 -11.03
CA THR A 213 11.43 7.86 -11.67
C THR A 213 12.71 8.63 -11.33
N SER A 214 13.13 9.52 -12.24
CA SER A 214 14.32 10.37 -12.06
C SER A 214 14.26 11.28 -10.83
N GLU A 215 13.07 11.58 -10.33
CA GLU A 215 12.82 12.43 -9.17
C GLU A 215 13.17 11.77 -7.84
N SER A 216 13.20 10.44 -7.77
CA SER A 216 13.66 9.75 -6.57
C SER A 216 15.15 9.99 -6.35
N GLY A 217 15.54 10.37 -5.12
CA GLY A 217 16.94 10.59 -4.79
C GLY A 217 17.80 9.34 -5.02
N LEU A 218 19.05 9.54 -5.45
CA LEU A 218 20.00 8.45 -5.72
C LEU A 218 20.16 7.51 -4.52
N LEU A 219 20.19 8.07 -3.31
CA LEU A 219 20.30 7.28 -2.08
C LEU A 219 19.11 6.34 -1.88
N SER A 220 17.88 6.78 -2.17
CA SER A 220 16.67 5.96 -2.08
C SER A 220 16.73 4.76 -3.04
N ARG A 221 17.14 5.01 -4.29
CA ARG A 221 17.33 3.96 -5.31
C ARG A 221 18.39 2.93 -4.92
N ILE A 222 19.53 3.40 -4.40
CA ILE A 222 20.62 2.49 -4.02
C ILE A 222 20.29 1.76 -2.72
N ALA A 223 19.68 2.42 -1.73
CA ALA A 223 19.34 1.85 -0.43
C ALA A 223 18.36 0.67 -0.54
N PHE A 224 17.48 0.67 -1.55
CA PHE A 224 16.55 -0.43 -1.79
C PHE A 224 17.23 -1.81 -1.80
N PHE A 225 18.34 -1.98 -2.54
CA PHE A 225 19.01 -3.27 -2.73
C PHE A 225 19.61 -3.89 -1.45
N PRO A 226 20.45 -3.18 -0.66
CA PRO A 226 20.96 -3.73 0.59
C PRO A 226 19.85 -4.04 1.59
N PHE A 227 18.79 -3.22 1.68
CA PHE A 227 17.66 -3.53 2.59
C PHE A 227 16.81 -4.70 2.12
N LEU A 228 16.67 -4.91 0.79
CA LEU A 228 16.06 -6.11 0.24
C LEU A 228 16.87 -7.37 0.59
N LEU A 229 18.21 -7.28 0.52
CA LEU A 229 19.11 -8.36 0.95
C LEU A 229 19.03 -8.60 2.46
N VAL A 230 18.96 -7.54 3.29
CA VAL A 230 18.77 -7.65 4.74
C VAL A 230 17.45 -8.35 5.05
N TRP A 231 16.38 -8.02 4.35
CA TRP A 231 15.09 -8.70 4.52
C TRP A 231 15.17 -10.19 4.14
N GLY A 232 15.70 -10.53 2.97
CA GLY A 232 15.88 -11.94 2.56
C GLY A 232 16.80 -12.72 3.49
N ALA A 233 17.88 -12.09 3.96
CA ALA A 233 18.78 -12.65 4.96
C ALA A 233 18.09 -12.85 6.31
N SER A 234 17.27 -11.90 6.77
CA SER A 234 16.48 -12.00 8.00
C SER A 234 15.50 -13.17 7.93
N VAL A 235 14.72 -13.26 6.84
CA VAL A 235 13.77 -14.35 6.56
C VAL A 235 14.44 -15.72 6.62
N TRP A 236 15.58 -15.87 5.94
CA TRP A 236 16.33 -17.12 5.91
C TRP A 236 17.00 -17.45 7.25
N TYR A 237 17.67 -16.46 7.86
CA TYR A 237 18.54 -16.68 9.01
C TYR A 237 17.72 -16.98 10.27
N TRP A 238 16.71 -16.18 10.58
CA TRP A 238 15.93 -16.35 11.82
C TRP A 238 15.03 -17.57 11.79
N ALA A 239 14.41 -17.88 10.64
CA ALA A 239 13.69 -19.15 10.48
C ALA A 239 14.62 -20.36 10.69
N ARG A 240 15.84 -20.31 10.14
CA ARG A 240 16.83 -21.37 10.35
C ARG A 240 17.24 -21.49 11.81
N VAL A 241 17.49 -20.37 12.51
CA VAL A 241 17.88 -20.39 13.93
C VAL A 241 16.78 -21.02 14.77
N LEU A 242 15.53 -20.59 14.62
CA LEU A 242 14.40 -21.15 15.37
C LEU A 242 14.19 -22.65 15.11
N LEU A 243 14.39 -23.11 13.88
CA LEU A 243 14.29 -24.53 13.53
C LEU A 243 15.50 -25.36 13.99
N THR A 244 16.60 -24.71 14.36
CA THR A 244 17.82 -25.39 14.85
C THR A 244 17.84 -25.52 16.36
N VAL A 245 17.21 -24.61 17.11
CA VAL A 245 17.17 -24.65 18.57
C VAL A 245 16.22 -25.74 19.06
N LYS A 246 16.69 -26.55 20.01
CA LYS A 246 15.86 -27.52 20.72
C LYS A 246 15.08 -26.80 21.84
N PHE A 247 13.76 -26.94 21.83
CA PHE A 247 12.90 -26.43 22.91
C PHE A 247 12.34 -27.60 23.71
N ALA A 248 12.37 -27.51 25.04
CA ALA A 248 11.91 -28.58 25.94
C ALA A 248 10.42 -28.96 25.72
N SER A 249 9.60 -27.99 25.30
CA SER A 249 8.16 -28.15 25.07
C SER A 249 7.81 -28.87 23.76
N GLU A 250 8.80 -29.36 23.00
CA GLU A 250 8.61 -29.69 21.60
C GLU A 250 9.30 -31.02 21.22
N ALA A 251 8.52 -31.98 20.71
CA ALA A 251 9.05 -33.29 20.28
C ALA A 251 10.15 -33.11 19.21
N PRO A 252 11.15 -33.98 19.11
CA PRO A 252 12.17 -33.80 18.09
C PRO A 252 11.61 -33.94 16.66
N LEU A 253 12.30 -33.38 15.66
CA LEU A 253 11.95 -33.63 14.25
C LEU A 253 12.36 -35.06 13.92
N THR A 254 11.39 -35.96 13.78
CA THR A 254 11.62 -37.41 13.77
C THR A 254 11.79 -37.96 12.36
N THR A 255 11.20 -37.33 11.34
CA THR A 255 11.23 -37.85 9.96
C THR A 255 12.28 -37.17 9.08
N ASP A 256 12.85 -37.90 8.12
CA ASP A 256 13.79 -37.34 7.13
C ASP A 256 13.16 -36.25 6.26
N ASP A 257 11.86 -36.38 5.98
CA ASP A 257 11.10 -35.38 5.23
C ASP A 257 10.98 -34.07 6.02
N GLU A 258 10.64 -34.12 7.31
CA GLU A 258 10.62 -32.93 8.18
C GLU A 258 11.98 -32.25 8.24
N ARG A 259 13.07 -33.04 8.41
CA ARG A 259 14.43 -32.49 8.45
C ARG A 259 14.85 -31.91 7.10
N ALA A 260 14.41 -32.48 5.99
CA ALA A 260 14.65 -31.91 4.66
C ALA A 260 13.83 -30.63 4.43
N PHE A 261 12.57 -30.61 4.88
CA PHE A 261 11.67 -29.47 4.78
C PHE A 261 12.15 -28.30 5.64
N ALA A 262 12.50 -28.54 6.91
CA ALA A 262 13.08 -27.54 7.81
C ALA A 262 14.40 -26.94 7.29
N ARG A 263 15.21 -27.71 6.54
CA ARG A 263 16.41 -27.19 5.87
C ARG A 263 16.11 -26.37 4.61
N THR A 264 15.02 -26.70 3.91
CA THR A 264 14.69 -26.11 2.60
C THR A 264 13.82 -24.87 2.72
N VAL A 265 12.83 -24.87 3.60
CA VAL A 265 11.86 -23.76 3.76
C VAL A 265 12.54 -22.41 3.99
N PRO A 266 13.49 -22.25 4.95
CA PRO A 266 14.14 -20.95 5.14
C PRO A 266 14.89 -20.45 3.90
N ARG A 267 15.47 -21.37 3.11
CA ARG A 267 16.19 -21.02 1.87
C ARG A 267 15.23 -20.54 0.81
N VAL A 268 14.13 -21.26 0.61
CA VAL A 268 13.09 -20.91 -0.35
C VAL A 268 12.47 -19.57 0.02
N LEU A 269 12.08 -19.37 1.28
CA LEU A 269 11.50 -18.09 1.72
C LEU A 269 12.46 -16.92 1.55
N GLY A 270 13.73 -17.06 1.96
CA GLY A 270 14.72 -15.98 1.82
C GLY A 270 15.10 -15.68 0.37
N THR A 271 15.11 -16.66 -0.52
CA THR A 271 15.27 -16.42 -1.96
C THR A 271 14.01 -15.82 -2.58
N ALA A 272 12.82 -16.23 -2.10
CA ALA A 272 11.55 -15.75 -2.60
C ALA A 272 11.37 -14.25 -2.36
N THR A 273 11.87 -13.67 -1.26
CA THR A 273 11.80 -12.20 -1.05
C THR A 273 12.44 -11.42 -2.21
N LEU A 274 13.60 -11.88 -2.69
CA LEU A 274 14.35 -11.26 -3.78
C LEU A 274 13.68 -11.52 -5.14
N ALA A 275 13.23 -12.75 -5.37
CA ALA A 275 12.58 -13.14 -6.62
C ALA A 275 11.20 -12.45 -6.79
N LEU A 276 10.44 -12.31 -5.71
CA LEU A 276 9.15 -11.62 -5.73
C LEU A 276 9.32 -10.11 -5.94
N ALA A 277 10.40 -9.50 -5.44
CA ALA A 277 10.73 -8.11 -5.78
C ALA A 277 11.03 -7.95 -7.28
N ALA A 278 11.73 -8.91 -7.90
CA ALA A 278 11.93 -8.91 -9.35
C ALA A 278 10.60 -8.97 -10.11
N LEU A 279 9.70 -9.87 -9.69
CA LEU A 279 8.36 -9.98 -10.24
C LEU A 279 7.53 -8.69 -10.06
N ALA A 280 7.64 -8.04 -8.90
CA ALA A 280 6.95 -6.80 -8.61
C ALA A 280 7.37 -5.67 -9.57
N PHE A 281 8.67 -5.52 -9.83
CA PHE A 281 9.16 -4.54 -10.82
C PHE A 281 8.76 -4.89 -12.26
N LEU A 282 8.79 -6.17 -12.64
CA LEU A 282 8.31 -6.59 -13.96
C LEU A 282 6.85 -6.22 -14.15
N ARG A 283 6.00 -6.50 -13.15
CA ARG A 283 4.59 -6.16 -13.22
C ARG A 283 4.36 -4.65 -13.22
N ALA A 284 5.04 -3.91 -12.35
CA ALA A 284 4.96 -2.44 -12.31
C ALA A 284 5.44 -1.80 -13.62
N SER A 285 6.41 -2.39 -14.33
CA SER A 285 6.87 -1.87 -15.62
C SER A 285 5.78 -1.84 -16.70
N GLY A 286 4.76 -2.71 -16.60
CA GLY A 286 3.59 -2.71 -17.49
C GLY A 286 2.65 -1.52 -17.29
N THR A 287 2.79 -0.78 -16.18
CA THR A 287 1.95 0.40 -15.88
C THR A 287 2.45 1.69 -16.52
N VAL A 288 3.70 1.71 -16.98
CA VAL A 288 4.35 2.89 -17.59
C VAL A 288 4.53 2.71 -19.10
N PRO A 289 4.61 3.79 -19.89
CA PRO A 289 4.83 3.70 -21.34
C PRO A 289 6.12 2.95 -21.69
N SER A 290 6.01 1.98 -22.60
CA SER A 290 7.14 1.26 -23.16
C SER A 290 8.08 2.26 -23.84
N ARG A 291 9.37 2.27 -23.48
CA ARG A 291 10.42 3.24 -23.87
C ARG A 291 10.60 4.48 -22.96
N SER A 292 9.84 4.62 -21.88
CA SER A 292 10.11 5.67 -20.88
C SER A 292 11.36 5.36 -20.02
N GLY A 293 11.98 6.38 -19.43
CA GLY A 293 13.11 6.20 -18.49
C GLY A 293 12.77 5.29 -17.28
N PRO A 294 11.60 5.47 -16.63
CA PRO A 294 11.16 4.58 -15.55
C PRO A 294 11.00 3.12 -16.00
N PHE A 295 10.52 2.88 -17.23
CA PHE A 295 10.37 1.52 -17.77
C PHE A 295 11.71 0.76 -17.77
N TRP A 296 12.76 1.36 -18.33
CA TRP A 296 14.09 0.74 -18.38
C TRP A 296 14.73 0.61 -17.00
N THR A 297 14.49 1.58 -16.11
CA THR A 297 14.97 1.54 -14.73
C THR A 297 14.33 0.37 -13.96
N MET A 298 13.02 0.17 -14.11
CA MET A 298 12.33 -0.97 -13.50
C MET A 298 12.82 -2.31 -14.05
N LEU A 299 13.08 -2.41 -15.36
CA LEU A 299 13.63 -3.64 -15.94
C LEU A 299 15.04 -3.94 -15.41
N ALA A 300 15.89 -2.91 -15.27
CA ALA A 300 17.21 -3.05 -14.65
C ALA A 300 17.11 -3.48 -13.18
N PHE A 301 16.15 -2.93 -12.42
CA PHE A 301 15.91 -3.30 -11.03
C PHE A 301 15.38 -4.73 -10.91
N ALA A 302 14.48 -5.14 -11.81
CA ALA A 302 13.99 -6.51 -11.89
C ALA A 302 15.14 -7.49 -12.17
N ALA A 303 16.00 -7.19 -13.15
CA ALA A 303 17.17 -8.00 -13.47
C ALA A 303 18.13 -8.09 -12.28
N ALA A 304 18.44 -6.97 -11.63
CA ALA A 304 19.28 -6.94 -10.44
C ALA A 304 18.70 -7.77 -9.28
N CYS A 305 17.39 -7.67 -9.03
CA CYS A 305 16.71 -8.49 -8.03
C CYS A 305 16.74 -9.99 -8.39
N GLY A 306 16.58 -10.33 -9.67
CA GLY A 306 16.67 -11.71 -10.16
C GLY A 306 18.08 -12.31 -10.00
N VAL A 307 19.11 -11.55 -10.35
CA VAL A 307 20.52 -11.93 -10.14
C VAL A 307 20.80 -12.07 -8.64
N ALA A 308 20.34 -11.13 -7.81
CA ALA A 308 20.47 -11.22 -6.37
C ALA A 308 19.77 -12.46 -5.79
N ALA A 309 18.57 -12.81 -6.26
CA ALA A 309 17.86 -14.01 -5.87
C ALA A 309 18.65 -15.30 -6.21
N TRP A 310 19.19 -15.37 -7.43
CA TRP A 310 20.03 -16.49 -7.86
C TRP A 310 21.31 -16.61 -7.04
N ALA A 311 22.02 -15.49 -6.84
CA ALA A 311 23.25 -15.43 -6.05
C ALA A 311 22.99 -15.81 -4.59
N PHE A 312 21.90 -15.30 -4.01
CA PHE A 312 21.47 -15.63 -2.65
C PHE A 312 21.12 -17.11 -2.53
N TRP A 313 20.39 -17.70 -3.48
CA TRP A 313 20.12 -19.14 -3.50
C TRP A 313 21.40 -19.97 -3.52
N LYS A 314 22.34 -19.64 -4.42
CA LYS A 314 23.65 -20.30 -4.48
C LYS A 314 24.42 -20.17 -3.18
N LEU A 315 24.41 -18.98 -2.55
CA LEU A 315 25.01 -18.76 -1.24
C LEU A 315 24.35 -19.64 -0.17
N VAL A 316 23.03 -19.59 0.01
CA VAL A 316 22.38 -20.33 1.12
C VAL A 316 22.41 -21.85 0.94
N VAL A 317 22.51 -22.35 -0.29
CA VAL A 317 22.67 -23.79 -0.59
C VAL A 317 24.13 -24.24 -0.48
N SER A 318 25.05 -23.51 -1.12
CA SER A 318 26.45 -23.92 -1.29
C SER A 318 27.42 -23.34 -0.27
N ARG A 319 26.99 -22.44 0.64
CA ARG A 319 27.88 -21.77 1.62
C ARG A 319 28.85 -22.69 2.35
N ARG A 320 28.42 -23.91 2.70
CA ARG A 320 29.28 -24.85 3.43
C ARG A 320 30.39 -25.41 2.54
N ALA A 321 30.04 -25.82 1.33
CA ALA A 321 31.02 -26.26 0.34
C ALA A 321 31.98 -25.12 -0.02
N LEU A 322 31.47 -23.88 -0.11
CA LEU A 322 32.27 -22.69 -0.37
C LEU A 322 33.26 -22.41 0.78
N LEU A 323 32.79 -22.36 2.04
CA LEU A 323 33.62 -22.09 3.21
C LEU A 323 34.67 -23.19 3.43
N ASN A 324 34.29 -24.46 3.26
CA ASN A 324 35.23 -25.58 3.35
C ASN A 324 36.28 -25.53 2.22
N ARG A 325 35.92 -25.07 1.01
CA ARG A 325 36.86 -24.86 -0.10
C ARG A 325 37.90 -23.77 0.20
N PHE A 326 37.54 -22.77 1.02
CA PHE A 326 38.43 -21.71 1.48
C PHE A 326 39.13 -22.06 2.82
N GLY A 327 39.14 -23.32 3.23
CA GLY A 327 39.88 -23.78 4.43
C GLY A 327 39.18 -23.51 5.77
N PHE A 328 37.98 -22.91 5.77
CA PHE A 328 37.16 -22.79 6.97
C PHE A 328 36.43 -24.11 7.20
N GLY A 329 36.99 -24.99 8.04
CA GLY A 329 36.34 -26.24 8.43
C GLY A 329 35.05 -25.99 9.21
N VAL A 330 33.91 -25.88 8.52
CA VAL A 330 32.61 -25.64 9.15
C VAL A 330 31.89 -26.99 9.30
N PRO A 331 31.84 -27.58 10.51
CA PRO A 331 31.05 -28.78 10.74
C PRO A 331 29.58 -28.52 10.41
N GLY A 332 28.88 -29.56 9.97
CA GLY A 332 27.44 -29.45 9.71
C GLY A 332 26.74 -29.06 11.01
N THR A 333 26.10 -27.88 11.09
CA THR A 333 25.31 -27.54 12.28
C THR A 333 24.27 -28.64 12.50
N PRO A 334 24.30 -29.34 13.65
CA PRO A 334 23.30 -30.33 13.96
C PRO A 334 21.92 -29.66 13.94
N LEU A 335 20.90 -30.36 13.43
CA LEU A 335 19.54 -29.97 13.77
C LEU A 335 19.37 -30.30 15.25
N GLN A 336 18.87 -29.35 16.04
CA GLN A 336 18.64 -29.46 17.49
C GLN A 336 19.90 -29.28 18.32
N VAL A 337 20.27 -28.02 18.52
CA VAL A 337 21.32 -27.58 19.44
C VAL A 337 20.66 -27.08 20.72
N ASP A 338 21.26 -27.38 21.87
CA ASP A 338 20.77 -26.87 23.16
C ASP A 338 20.95 -25.34 23.24
N LEU A 339 20.08 -24.69 24.00
CA LEU A 339 19.98 -23.24 24.04
C LEU A 339 21.30 -22.57 24.49
N HIS A 340 22.01 -23.20 25.43
CA HIS A 340 23.29 -22.73 25.95
C HIS A 340 24.45 -22.91 24.94
N GLU A 341 24.27 -23.75 23.92
CA GLU A 341 25.26 -24.04 22.90
C GLU A 341 25.08 -23.19 21.63
N LEU A 342 24.26 -22.13 21.69
CA LEU A 342 24.08 -21.21 20.57
C LEU A 342 25.43 -20.64 20.07
N PRO A 343 25.74 -20.78 18.76
CA PRO A 343 27.00 -20.29 18.20
C PRO A 343 27.23 -18.81 18.51
N ARG A 344 28.48 -18.41 18.80
CA ARG A 344 28.85 -17.00 19.04
C ARG A 344 28.35 -16.08 17.92
N GLY A 345 28.47 -16.52 16.66
CA GLY A 345 27.98 -15.77 15.51
C GLY A 345 26.47 -15.49 15.53
N THR A 346 25.65 -16.39 16.09
CA THR A 346 24.20 -16.16 16.22
C THR A 346 23.87 -15.18 17.34
N ARG A 347 24.62 -15.21 18.45
CA ARG A 347 24.51 -14.20 19.51
C ARG A 347 24.88 -12.81 19.01
N VAL A 348 26.01 -12.70 18.30
CA VAL A 348 26.44 -11.43 17.68
C VAL A 348 25.41 -10.94 16.66
N ALA A 349 24.91 -11.80 15.78
CA ALA A 349 23.88 -11.43 14.81
C ALA A 349 22.59 -10.92 15.49
N ALA A 350 22.19 -11.50 16.63
CA ALA A 350 21.03 -11.05 17.39
C ALA A 350 21.24 -9.66 18.02
N VAL A 351 22.43 -9.43 18.61
CA VAL A 351 22.78 -8.11 19.16
C VAL A 351 22.82 -7.05 18.07
N VAL A 352 23.44 -7.35 16.92
CA VAL A 352 23.50 -6.43 15.77
C VAL A 352 22.10 -6.14 15.22
N ALA A 353 21.28 -7.17 15.03
CA ALA A 353 19.91 -7.00 14.56
C ALA A 353 19.08 -6.14 15.53
N LEU A 354 19.19 -6.39 16.84
CA LEU A 354 18.53 -5.57 17.86
C LEU A 354 19.03 -4.12 17.85
N ALA A 355 20.35 -3.90 17.78
CA ALA A 355 20.92 -2.57 17.71
C ALA A 355 20.43 -1.80 16.47
N LEU A 356 20.35 -2.45 15.32
CA LEU A 356 19.82 -1.85 14.09
C LEU A 356 18.32 -1.56 14.20
N SER A 357 17.51 -2.47 14.75
CA SER A 357 16.08 -2.24 14.97
C SER A 357 15.85 -1.03 15.89
N LEU A 358 16.61 -0.92 16.98
CA LEU A 358 16.56 0.21 17.92
C LEU A 358 17.07 1.51 17.27
N LEU A 359 18.14 1.43 16.47
CA LEU A 359 18.65 2.58 15.72
C LEU A 359 17.57 3.15 14.80
N PHE A 360 16.92 2.31 13.98
CA PHE A 360 15.85 2.79 13.09
C PHE A 360 14.63 3.29 13.85
N LEU A 361 14.28 2.67 14.98
CA LEU A 361 13.22 3.17 15.86
C LEU A 361 13.53 4.61 16.32
N VAL A 362 14.74 4.86 16.79
CA VAL A 362 15.19 6.20 17.24
C VAL A 362 15.26 7.18 16.09
N LEU A 363 15.81 6.79 14.94
CA LEU A 363 15.90 7.64 13.75
C LEU A 363 14.51 8.04 13.23
N PHE A 364 13.56 7.10 13.18
CA PHE A 364 12.18 7.37 12.77
C PHE A 364 11.40 8.16 13.81
N TRP A 365 11.78 8.05 15.09
CA TRP A 365 11.22 8.89 16.14
C TRP A 365 11.71 10.33 16.07
N LEU A 366 13.02 10.56 16.05
CA LEU A 366 13.63 11.88 16.23
C LEU A 366 13.85 12.65 14.92
N ALA A 367 14.03 11.95 13.79
CA ALA A 367 14.37 12.58 12.51
C ALA A 367 13.61 12.01 11.29
N PRO A 368 12.28 11.78 11.38
CA PRO A 368 11.50 11.17 10.29
C PRO A 368 11.59 11.96 8.98
N LEU A 369 11.54 13.30 9.04
CA LEU A 369 11.56 14.16 7.85
C LEU A 369 12.91 14.17 7.11
N ARG A 370 14.01 13.81 7.78
CA ARG A 370 15.34 13.75 7.15
C ARG A 370 15.67 12.34 6.66
N ILE A 371 15.44 11.36 7.52
CA ILE A 371 15.86 9.97 7.26
C ILE A 371 14.90 9.26 6.30
N ALA A 372 13.59 9.47 6.45
CA ALA A 372 12.62 8.72 5.67
C ALA A 372 12.63 9.06 4.16
N PRO A 373 12.67 10.34 3.74
CA PRO A 373 12.76 10.68 2.32
C PRO A 373 14.07 10.18 1.68
N ALA A 374 15.17 10.20 2.44
CA ALA A 374 16.47 9.71 1.98
C ALA A 374 16.47 8.19 1.69
N LEU A 375 15.74 7.41 2.49
CA LEU A 375 15.57 5.96 2.28
C LEU A 375 14.51 5.63 1.23
N GLY A 376 13.44 6.43 1.16
CA GLY A 376 12.25 6.17 0.35
C GLY A 376 11.24 5.22 1.00
N ALA A 377 9.98 5.35 0.59
CA ALA A 377 8.85 4.60 1.16
C ALA A 377 9.02 3.07 1.03
N VAL A 378 9.46 2.58 -0.14
CA VAL A 378 9.65 1.14 -0.37
C VAL A 378 10.70 0.56 0.59
N THR A 379 11.84 1.23 0.75
CA THR A 379 12.92 0.80 1.65
C THR A 379 12.46 0.72 3.11
N ILE A 380 11.61 1.65 3.55
CA ILE A 380 11.02 1.63 4.90
C ILE A 380 10.14 0.39 5.09
N VAL A 381 9.35 0.01 4.08
CA VAL A 381 8.57 -1.24 4.12
C VAL A 381 9.49 -2.47 4.21
N LEU A 382 10.63 -2.48 3.51
CA LEU A 382 11.61 -3.57 3.62
C LEU A 382 12.23 -3.67 5.01
N ILE A 383 12.56 -2.52 5.63
CA ILE A 383 13.05 -2.45 7.02
C ILE A 383 11.99 -2.99 7.97
N ALA A 384 10.73 -2.58 7.82
CA ALA A 384 9.61 -3.07 8.62
C ALA A 384 9.42 -4.58 8.47
N ALA A 385 9.48 -5.10 7.23
CA ALA A 385 9.37 -6.52 6.94
C ALA A 385 10.52 -7.33 7.57
N ALA A 386 11.75 -6.83 7.52
CA ALA A 386 12.92 -7.43 8.15
C ALA A 386 12.83 -7.42 9.69
N ASN A 387 12.40 -6.30 10.29
CA ASN A 387 12.18 -6.16 11.73
C ASN A 387 11.05 -7.07 12.23
N THR A 388 9.97 -7.21 11.47
CA THR A 388 8.86 -8.14 11.79
C THR A 388 9.36 -9.58 11.90
N VAL A 389 10.26 -10.00 11.00
CA VAL A 389 10.88 -11.33 11.08
C VAL A 389 11.74 -11.45 12.33
N PHE A 390 12.61 -10.49 12.59
CA PHE A 390 13.52 -10.54 13.73
C PHE A 390 12.78 -10.51 15.07
N LEU A 391 11.98 -9.47 15.32
CA LEU A 391 11.23 -9.28 16.57
C LEU A 391 10.19 -10.40 16.77
N GLY A 392 9.49 -10.79 15.70
CA GLY A 392 8.58 -11.93 15.73
C GLY A 392 9.29 -13.24 16.07
N SER A 393 10.50 -13.46 15.53
CA SER A 393 11.31 -14.63 15.86
C SER A 393 11.82 -14.61 17.30
N VAL A 394 12.21 -13.45 17.81
CA VAL A 394 12.56 -13.27 19.23
C VAL A 394 11.34 -13.58 20.11
N GLY A 395 10.15 -13.10 19.76
CA GLY A 395 8.92 -13.41 20.48
C GLY A 395 8.57 -14.91 20.47
N VAL A 396 8.78 -15.61 19.35
CA VAL A 396 8.64 -17.08 19.27
C VAL A 396 9.67 -17.77 20.14
N PHE A 397 10.93 -17.35 20.07
CA PHE A 397 12.03 -17.93 20.85
C PHE A 397 11.78 -17.78 22.36
N LEU A 398 11.53 -16.55 22.82
CA LEU A 398 11.28 -16.26 24.23
C LEU A 398 10.01 -16.93 24.73
N GLY A 399 8.93 -16.95 23.94
CA GLY A 399 7.69 -17.60 24.34
C GLY A 399 7.84 -19.11 24.55
N ARG A 400 8.66 -19.76 23.72
CA ARG A 400 8.98 -21.18 23.87
C ARG A 400 9.95 -21.44 25.01
N TRP A 401 10.93 -20.55 25.20
CA TRP A 401 11.91 -20.67 26.28
C TRP A 401 11.28 -20.48 27.65
N LEU A 402 10.45 -19.44 27.81
CA LEU A 402 9.71 -19.13 29.04
C LEU A 402 8.44 -19.97 29.21
N GLN A 403 8.02 -20.73 28.20
CA GLN A 403 6.76 -21.48 28.17
C GLN A 403 5.51 -20.59 28.36
N LEU A 404 5.59 -19.34 27.90
CA LEU A 404 4.51 -18.36 27.96
C LEU A 404 4.03 -18.01 26.54
N PRO A 405 2.72 -17.76 26.33
CA PRO A 405 2.19 -17.35 25.03
C PRO A 405 2.47 -15.86 24.77
N LEU A 406 3.74 -15.43 24.80
CA LEU A 406 4.16 -14.02 24.79
C LEU A 406 3.54 -13.19 23.66
N ILE A 407 3.38 -13.76 22.47
CA ILE A 407 2.75 -13.06 21.34
C ILE A 407 1.28 -12.78 21.63
N ALA A 408 0.55 -13.76 22.18
CA ALA A 408 -0.85 -13.56 22.57
C ALA A 408 -0.94 -12.54 23.73
N LEU A 409 -0.05 -12.64 24.73
CA LEU A 409 0.02 -11.68 25.83
C LEU A 409 0.32 -10.27 25.34
N ALA A 410 1.20 -10.10 24.35
CA ALA A 410 1.49 -8.80 23.75
C ALA A 410 0.26 -8.20 23.04
N PHE A 411 -0.53 -9.01 22.31
CA PHE A 411 -1.77 -8.54 21.71
C PHE A 411 -2.87 -8.24 22.74
N VAL A 412 -2.96 -9.03 23.83
CA VAL A 412 -3.85 -8.74 24.95
C VAL A 412 -3.45 -7.42 25.63
N ALA A 413 -2.16 -7.19 25.84
CA ALA A 413 -1.66 -5.93 26.37
C ALA A 413 -1.98 -4.75 25.44
N ALA A 414 -1.76 -4.90 24.13
CA ALA A 414 -2.11 -3.86 23.16
C ALA A 414 -3.62 -3.55 23.15
N ALA A 415 -4.47 -4.58 23.21
CA ALA A 415 -5.91 -4.42 23.34
C ALA A 415 -6.30 -3.70 24.65
N ALA A 416 -5.70 -4.08 25.79
CA ALA A 416 -5.93 -3.41 27.06
C ALA A 416 -5.50 -1.94 27.02
N PHE A 417 -4.29 -1.65 26.54
CA PHE A 417 -3.74 -0.30 26.46
C PHE A 417 -4.56 0.60 25.53
N SER A 418 -5.13 0.06 24.44
CA SER A 418 -5.94 0.82 23.48
C SER A 418 -7.07 1.65 24.11
N TYR A 419 -7.54 1.29 25.31
CA TYR A 419 -8.60 2.03 26.00
C TYR A 419 -8.18 3.42 26.47
N TRP A 420 -6.91 3.61 26.85
CA TRP A 420 -6.40 4.89 27.39
C TRP A 420 -5.17 5.44 26.66
N ASN A 421 -4.52 4.62 25.84
CA ASN A 421 -3.21 4.89 25.24
C ASN A 421 -3.27 5.52 23.84
N ASP A 422 -4.28 6.33 23.59
CA ASP A 422 -4.41 7.02 22.30
C ASP A 422 -3.46 8.23 22.24
N ASN A 423 -2.52 8.20 21.29
CA ASN A 423 -1.54 9.24 21.00
C ASN A 423 -1.98 10.18 19.86
N HIS A 424 -3.15 9.96 19.25
CA HIS A 424 -3.59 10.65 18.03
C HIS A 424 -4.50 11.87 18.30
N ASP A 425 -4.12 12.70 19.28
CA ASP A 425 -4.83 13.95 19.56
C ASP A 425 -4.73 14.91 18.38
N VAL A 426 -5.82 15.64 18.07
CA VAL A 426 -5.73 16.77 17.13
C VAL A 426 -4.71 17.78 17.65
N ARG A 427 -3.74 18.12 16.80
CA ARG A 427 -2.68 19.06 17.16
C ARG A 427 -3.25 20.48 17.28
N LEU A 428 -3.10 21.07 18.46
CA LEU A 428 -3.51 22.44 18.71
C LEU A 428 -2.38 23.42 18.34
N ALA A 429 -2.77 24.59 17.83
CA ALA A 429 -1.84 25.67 17.53
C ALA A 429 -1.37 26.34 18.83
N ARG A 430 -0.07 26.65 18.87
CA ARG A 430 0.54 27.37 19.99
C ARG A 430 1.17 28.66 19.49
N LYS A 431 1.10 29.70 20.32
CA LYS A 431 1.81 30.96 20.12
C LYS A 431 3.30 30.80 20.45
N ALA A 432 4.09 31.82 20.12
CA ALA A 432 5.52 31.85 20.41
C ALA A 432 5.85 31.72 21.92
N ASP A 433 4.96 32.18 22.79
CA ASP A 433 5.07 32.04 24.25
C ASP A 433 4.65 30.66 24.78
N GLY A 434 4.24 29.74 23.90
CA GLY A 434 3.82 28.38 24.23
C GLY A 434 2.35 28.23 24.66
N SER A 435 1.62 29.34 24.79
CA SER A 435 0.17 29.34 25.10
C SER A 435 -0.67 28.88 23.90
N LEU A 436 -1.89 28.39 24.15
CA LEU A 436 -2.80 27.99 23.08
C LEU A 436 -3.31 29.21 22.30
N ALA A 437 -3.36 29.10 20.98
CA ALA A 437 -3.96 30.11 20.13
C ALA A 437 -5.50 30.00 20.19
N SER A 438 -6.14 30.64 21.19
CA SER A 438 -7.61 30.59 21.36
C SER A 438 -8.30 31.94 21.22
N ALA A 439 -7.58 33.06 21.37
CA ALA A 439 -8.19 34.39 21.37
C ALA A 439 -8.93 34.74 20.06
N ALA A 440 -8.40 34.32 18.91
CA ALA A 440 -8.98 34.60 17.60
C ALA A 440 -10.32 33.87 17.34
N LEU A 441 -10.66 32.86 18.15
CA LEU A 441 -11.89 32.07 18.00
C LEU A 441 -13.16 32.92 18.17
N PHE A 442 -13.13 33.84 19.14
CA PHE A 442 -14.29 34.63 19.56
C PHE A 442 -14.57 35.83 18.64
N GLY A 443 -13.68 36.14 17.70
CA GLY A 443 -13.78 37.28 16.78
C GLY A 443 -14.14 36.92 15.34
N ARG A 444 -14.41 35.63 15.05
CA ARG A 444 -14.68 35.16 13.68
C ARG A 444 -15.97 35.79 13.13
N PRO A 445 -15.95 36.42 11.94
CA PRO A 445 -17.16 36.98 11.35
C PRO A 445 -18.08 35.87 10.84
N ASP A 446 -19.39 36.12 10.87
CA ASP A 446 -20.34 35.31 10.11
C ASP A 446 -20.15 35.55 8.59
N VAL A 447 -20.73 34.66 7.77
CA VAL A 447 -20.62 34.73 6.31
C VAL A 447 -21.13 36.06 5.75
N ALA A 448 -22.24 36.58 6.29
CA ALA A 448 -22.87 37.79 5.78
C ALA A 448 -22.00 39.03 6.06
N ARG A 449 -21.43 39.12 7.26
CA ARG A 449 -20.47 40.15 7.65
C ARG A 449 -19.20 40.05 6.82
N ALA A 450 -18.62 38.85 6.69
CA ALA A 450 -17.43 38.63 5.88
C ALA A 450 -17.66 39.04 4.42
N PHE A 451 -18.82 38.69 3.84
CA PHE A 451 -19.15 39.06 2.47
C PHE A 451 -19.35 40.57 2.28
N ARG A 452 -20.03 41.24 3.22
CA ARG A 452 -20.19 42.70 3.23
C ARG A 452 -18.85 43.44 3.33
N GLU A 453 -17.90 42.91 4.09
CA GLU A 453 -16.55 43.47 4.19
C GLU A 453 -15.67 43.15 2.96
N TRP A 454 -15.93 42.02 2.29
CA TRP A 454 -15.18 41.56 1.13
C TRP A 454 -15.54 42.31 -0.16
N LEU A 455 -16.83 42.50 -0.43
CA LEU A 455 -17.38 42.94 -1.73
C LEU A 455 -16.96 44.36 -2.17
N PRO A 456 -16.96 45.41 -1.32
CA PRO A 456 -16.73 46.79 -1.77
C PRO A 456 -15.41 46.99 -2.51
N ARG A 457 -14.30 46.42 -2.00
CA ARG A 457 -12.98 46.53 -2.67
C ARG A 457 -12.96 45.91 -4.07
N ARG A 458 -13.81 44.91 -4.35
CA ARG A 458 -13.87 44.25 -5.66
C ARG A 458 -14.77 45.02 -6.62
N GLN A 459 -15.79 45.71 -6.10
CA GLN A 459 -16.58 46.68 -6.87
C GLN A 459 -15.70 47.86 -7.28
N GLU A 460 -14.90 48.41 -6.38
CA GLU A 460 -13.94 49.49 -6.67
C GLU A 460 -12.88 49.07 -7.69
N ALA A 461 -12.28 47.88 -7.53
CA ALA A 461 -11.30 47.33 -8.47
C ALA A 461 -11.88 46.98 -9.86
N CYS A 462 -13.22 46.99 -9.99
CA CYS A 462 -13.97 46.74 -11.22
C CYS A 462 -14.82 47.98 -11.56
N ALA A 463 -14.24 49.18 -11.48
CA ALA A 463 -14.94 50.42 -11.76
C ALA A 463 -15.57 50.39 -13.17
N GLY A 464 -16.90 50.34 -13.24
CA GLY A 464 -17.68 50.25 -14.49
C GLY A 464 -18.19 48.85 -14.87
N CYS A 465 -17.94 47.83 -14.05
CA CYS A 465 -18.52 46.50 -14.26
C CYS A 465 -20.01 46.48 -13.89
N ALA A 466 -20.85 45.99 -14.80
CA ALA A 466 -22.29 45.80 -14.53
C ALA A 466 -22.54 44.76 -13.41
N GLU A 467 -21.67 43.75 -13.33
CA GLU A 467 -21.69 42.71 -12.31
C GLU A 467 -20.25 42.40 -11.86
N VAL A 468 -20.06 42.15 -10.56
CA VAL A 468 -18.77 41.66 -10.02
C VAL A 468 -18.87 40.15 -9.87
N PRO A 469 -18.12 39.35 -10.66
CA PRO A 469 -18.20 37.90 -10.55
C PRO A 469 -17.61 37.44 -9.23
N VAL A 470 -18.37 36.63 -8.51
CA VAL A 470 -17.99 36.00 -7.24
C VAL A 470 -17.73 34.52 -7.50
N TYR A 471 -16.53 34.05 -7.15
CA TYR A 471 -16.18 32.64 -7.30
C TYR A 471 -16.27 31.92 -5.96
N LEU A 472 -17.00 30.81 -5.97
CA LEU A 472 -17.04 29.80 -4.92
C LEU A 472 -16.45 28.52 -5.50
N VAL A 473 -15.38 28.02 -4.89
CA VAL A 473 -14.68 26.84 -5.38
C VAL A 473 -15.09 25.64 -4.53
N ALA A 474 -15.51 24.55 -5.18
CA ALA A 474 -15.73 23.26 -4.54
C ALA A 474 -14.62 22.29 -4.99
N ALA A 475 -13.78 21.87 -4.05
CA ALA A 475 -12.66 20.97 -4.27
C ALA A 475 -12.96 19.57 -3.71
N GLU A 476 -13.04 18.59 -4.62
CA GLU A 476 -13.34 17.20 -4.29
C GLU A 476 -12.17 16.46 -3.62
N GLY A 477 -12.48 15.28 -3.08
CA GLY A 477 -11.52 14.37 -2.50
C GLY A 477 -10.82 13.48 -3.52
N GLY A 478 -9.65 12.93 -3.15
CA GLY A 478 -8.88 12.05 -4.02
C GLY A 478 -7.40 11.94 -3.66
N GLY A 479 -7.08 12.04 -2.36
CA GLY A 479 -5.71 11.98 -1.85
C GLY A 479 -4.79 13.06 -2.44
N ILE A 480 -3.50 12.76 -2.56
CA ILE A 480 -2.49 13.70 -3.06
C ILE A 480 -2.77 14.18 -4.48
N ARG A 481 -3.41 13.35 -5.32
CA ARG A 481 -3.81 13.74 -6.69
C ARG A 481 -4.82 14.89 -6.67
N ALA A 482 -5.85 14.80 -5.83
CA ALA A 482 -6.82 15.88 -5.68
C ALA A 482 -6.21 17.14 -5.07
N ALA A 483 -5.26 16.98 -4.13
CA ALA A 483 -4.50 18.11 -3.57
C ALA A 483 -3.72 18.84 -4.67
N TYR A 484 -2.95 18.09 -5.47
CA TYR A 484 -2.17 18.63 -6.58
C TYR A 484 -3.07 19.30 -7.61
N TRP A 485 -4.13 18.62 -8.06
CA TRP A 485 -5.06 19.14 -9.05
C TRP A 485 -5.77 20.41 -8.60
N THR A 486 -6.27 20.44 -7.36
CA THR A 486 -6.92 21.63 -6.79
C THR A 486 -5.96 22.82 -6.76
N ALA A 487 -4.76 22.62 -6.20
CA ALA A 487 -3.79 23.70 -6.06
C ALA A 487 -3.27 24.19 -7.43
N VAL A 488 -2.96 23.27 -8.35
CA VAL A 488 -2.37 23.61 -9.66
C VAL A 488 -3.37 24.33 -10.55
N VAL A 489 -4.64 23.90 -10.57
CA VAL A 489 -5.69 24.56 -11.37
C VAL A 489 -5.93 25.98 -10.86
N LEU A 490 -6.05 26.18 -9.54
CA LEU A 490 -6.26 27.51 -8.96
C LEU A 490 -5.05 28.42 -9.16
N ALA A 491 -3.84 27.89 -9.01
CA ALA A 491 -2.60 28.63 -9.28
C ALA A 491 -2.48 29.00 -10.77
N HIS A 492 -2.73 28.05 -11.68
CA HIS A 492 -2.69 28.29 -13.12
C HIS A 492 -3.72 29.34 -13.55
N LEU A 493 -4.96 29.24 -13.08
CA LEU A 493 -6.00 30.21 -13.38
C LEU A 493 -5.64 31.61 -12.88
N ARG A 494 -5.07 31.73 -11.67
CA ARG A 494 -4.55 33.00 -11.16
C ARG A 494 -3.39 33.51 -12.01
N ASP A 495 -2.44 32.65 -12.37
CA ASP A 495 -1.23 33.04 -13.11
C ASP A 495 -1.58 33.57 -14.51
N GLN A 496 -2.66 33.06 -15.10
CA GLN A 496 -3.24 33.57 -16.37
C GLN A 496 -4.13 34.79 -16.16
N ARG A 497 -4.84 34.86 -15.03
CA ARG A 497 -5.83 35.91 -14.69
C ARG A 497 -5.69 36.36 -13.24
N PRO A 498 -4.77 37.30 -12.93
CA PRO A 498 -4.51 37.73 -11.56
C PRO A 498 -5.73 38.33 -10.86
N GLU A 499 -6.69 38.87 -11.62
CA GLU A 499 -7.97 39.39 -11.12
C GLU A 499 -8.88 38.31 -10.53
N LEU A 500 -8.64 37.03 -10.83
CA LEU A 500 -9.44 35.91 -10.35
C LEU A 500 -9.22 35.66 -8.85
N ALA A 501 -7.96 35.71 -8.38
CA ALA A 501 -7.62 35.43 -6.99
C ALA A 501 -8.40 36.29 -5.97
N PRO A 502 -8.43 37.64 -6.06
CA PRO A 502 -9.20 38.45 -5.13
C PRO A 502 -10.72 38.27 -5.26
N ARG A 503 -11.21 37.66 -6.36
CA ARG A 503 -12.63 37.35 -6.62
C ARG A 503 -13.06 35.96 -6.13
N VAL A 504 -12.12 35.12 -5.69
CA VAL A 504 -12.44 33.89 -4.96
C VAL A 504 -12.82 34.26 -3.52
N PHE A 505 -14.10 34.17 -3.19
CA PHE A 505 -14.57 34.45 -1.84
C PHE A 505 -14.23 33.29 -0.90
N ALA A 506 -14.48 32.06 -1.36
CA ALA A 506 -14.40 30.87 -0.53
C ALA A 506 -13.99 29.62 -1.33
N ILE A 507 -13.25 28.73 -0.66
CA ILE A 507 -12.94 27.38 -1.16
C ILE A 507 -13.46 26.36 -0.16
N SER A 508 -14.45 25.58 -0.58
CA SER A 508 -14.93 24.41 0.14
C SER A 508 -14.15 23.18 -0.30
N GLY A 509 -13.41 22.56 0.62
CA GLY A 509 -12.60 21.38 0.34
C GLY A 509 -13.05 20.17 1.14
N VAL A 510 -12.82 18.98 0.59
CA VAL A 510 -12.89 17.70 1.30
C VAL A 510 -11.68 16.85 0.96
N SER A 511 -11.19 16.07 1.93
CA SER A 511 -10.06 15.16 1.72
C SER A 511 -8.84 15.85 1.09
N GLY A 512 -8.19 15.25 0.09
CA GLY A 512 -7.06 15.83 -0.63
C GLY A 512 -7.32 17.25 -1.17
N GLY A 513 -8.54 17.56 -1.62
CA GLY A 513 -8.90 18.91 -2.07
C GLY A 513 -8.73 19.98 -0.98
N SER A 514 -8.87 19.60 0.30
CA SER A 514 -8.59 20.51 1.43
C SER A 514 -7.12 20.82 1.59
N VAL A 515 -6.24 19.85 1.34
CA VAL A 515 -4.79 20.05 1.35
C VAL A 515 -4.39 20.97 0.21
N GLY A 516 -4.94 20.75 -0.99
CA GLY A 516 -4.71 21.64 -2.14
C GLY A 516 -5.21 23.07 -1.91
N ALA A 517 -6.40 23.21 -1.32
CA ALA A 517 -6.97 24.51 -0.96
C ALA A 517 -6.11 25.26 0.07
N ALA A 518 -5.61 24.56 1.10
CA ALA A 518 -4.72 25.13 2.10
C ALA A 518 -3.39 25.61 1.51
N VAL A 519 -2.77 24.81 0.62
CA VAL A 519 -1.54 25.21 -0.09
C VAL A 519 -1.79 26.43 -0.96
N TYR A 520 -2.88 26.46 -1.75
CA TYR A 520 -3.20 27.60 -2.60
C TYR A 520 -3.46 28.88 -1.79
N ALA A 521 -4.31 28.82 -0.75
CA ALA A 521 -4.61 29.97 0.09
C ALA A 521 -3.36 30.51 0.80
N GLY A 522 -2.50 29.62 1.31
CA GLY A 522 -1.19 29.99 1.86
C GLY A 522 -0.32 30.72 0.84
N LEU A 523 -0.21 30.20 -0.38
CA LEU A 523 0.58 30.85 -1.44
C LEU A 523 -0.01 32.21 -1.84
N VAL A 524 -1.34 32.36 -1.85
CA VAL A 524 -1.99 33.66 -2.09
C VAL A 524 -1.64 34.68 -1.02
N ARG A 525 -1.74 34.28 0.26
CA ARG A 525 -1.33 35.11 1.41
C ARG A 525 0.12 35.53 1.30
N ASP A 526 1.03 34.58 1.11
CA ASP A 526 2.46 34.83 1.23
C ASP A 526 2.99 35.63 0.04
N ALA A 527 2.44 35.40 -1.16
CA ALA A 527 2.77 36.20 -2.35
C ALA A 527 2.34 37.67 -2.22
N ALA A 528 1.32 37.96 -1.40
CA ALA A 528 0.93 39.34 -1.09
C ALA A 528 1.88 40.02 -0.09
N GLN A 529 2.66 39.24 0.67
CA GLN A 529 3.63 39.75 1.66
C GLN A 529 5.04 39.92 1.08
N GLY A 530 5.31 39.37 -0.10
CA GLY A 530 6.60 39.53 -0.77
C GLY A 530 6.90 38.43 -1.79
N PRO A 531 8.07 38.51 -2.45
CA PRO A 531 8.49 37.50 -3.41
C PRO A 531 8.71 36.13 -2.74
N LEU A 532 8.38 35.06 -3.47
CA LEU A 532 8.57 33.67 -3.03
C LEU A 532 9.70 33.03 -3.84
N PRO A 533 10.66 32.31 -3.23
CA PRO A 533 11.78 31.67 -3.93
C PRO A 533 11.37 30.67 -5.02
N CYS A 534 10.25 29.97 -4.84
CA CYS A 534 9.71 29.03 -5.82
C CYS A 534 8.93 29.68 -6.96
N ALA A 535 8.54 30.96 -6.84
CA ALA A 535 7.73 31.62 -7.84
C ALA A 535 8.59 32.09 -9.02
N THR A 536 8.04 32.04 -10.23
CA THR A 536 8.72 32.54 -11.43
C THR A 536 8.15 33.87 -11.89
N PRO A 537 8.95 34.73 -12.55
CA PRO A 537 8.44 35.97 -13.13
C PRO A 537 7.34 35.69 -14.16
N GLY A 538 6.25 36.44 -14.10
CA GLY A 538 5.16 36.41 -15.07
C GLY A 538 4.77 37.83 -15.51
N PRO A 539 4.09 37.96 -16.66
CA PRO A 539 3.73 39.26 -17.23
C PRO A 539 2.80 40.09 -16.33
N SER A 540 2.04 39.42 -15.46
CA SER A 540 1.02 40.05 -14.61
C SER A 540 1.26 39.79 -13.11
N GLY A 541 2.50 39.45 -12.74
CA GLY A 541 2.90 39.12 -11.37
C GLY A 541 3.63 37.76 -11.25
N PRO A 542 4.07 37.38 -10.05
CA PRO A 542 4.75 36.10 -9.82
C PRO A 542 3.79 34.92 -10.08
N ARG A 543 4.27 33.94 -10.85
CA ARG A 543 3.56 32.69 -11.12
C ARG A 543 3.71 31.74 -9.95
N LEU A 544 2.59 31.24 -9.43
CA LEU A 544 2.54 30.34 -8.29
C LEU A 544 2.52 28.86 -8.66
N GLU A 545 2.17 28.52 -9.89
CA GLU A 545 2.11 27.11 -10.34
C GLU A 545 3.42 26.33 -10.04
N PRO A 546 4.63 26.89 -10.26
CA PRO A 546 5.87 26.20 -9.90
C PRO A 546 6.04 25.97 -8.39
N CYS A 547 5.51 26.86 -7.54
CA CYS A 547 5.47 26.64 -6.10
C CYS A 547 4.59 25.44 -5.74
N VAL A 548 3.42 25.32 -6.35
CA VAL A 548 2.53 24.16 -6.13
C VAL A 548 3.25 22.87 -6.48
N ALA A 549 3.91 22.82 -7.64
CA ALA A 549 4.65 21.64 -8.08
C ALA A 549 5.77 21.26 -7.10
N ARG A 550 6.52 22.26 -6.62
CA ARG A 550 7.61 22.03 -5.66
C ARG A 550 7.12 21.58 -4.29
N ILE A 551 6.00 22.13 -3.82
CA ILE A 551 5.41 21.79 -2.52
C ILE A 551 4.85 20.38 -2.58
N LEU A 552 3.90 20.13 -3.49
CA LEU A 552 3.13 18.87 -3.51
C LEU A 552 3.86 17.71 -4.20
N GLY A 553 5.03 17.97 -4.82
CA GLY A 553 5.97 16.94 -5.27
C GLY A 553 6.82 16.32 -4.14
N GLY A 554 6.63 16.74 -2.89
CA GLY A 554 7.37 16.26 -1.73
C GLY A 554 7.09 14.79 -1.34
N SER A 555 8.02 14.19 -0.59
CA SER A 555 7.86 12.81 -0.07
C SER A 555 7.10 12.80 1.26
N PHE A 556 5.77 12.69 1.19
CA PHE A 556 4.91 12.72 2.38
C PHE A 556 4.62 11.34 2.98
N LEU A 557 4.60 10.31 2.13
CA LEU A 557 4.33 8.94 2.58
C LEU A 557 5.51 8.35 3.33
N ALA A 558 6.76 8.64 2.95
CA ALA A 558 7.92 8.04 3.60
C ALA A 558 8.03 8.44 5.09
N PRO A 559 7.96 9.72 5.50
CA PRO A 559 7.93 10.10 6.91
C PRO A 559 6.76 9.48 7.69
N THR A 560 5.58 9.41 7.07
CA THR A 560 4.38 8.79 7.66
C THR A 560 4.60 7.29 7.91
N LEU A 561 5.13 6.57 6.93
CA LEU A 561 5.45 5.15 7.06
C LEU A 561 6.54 4.90 8.10
N ALA A 562 7.56 5.76 8.18
CA ALA A 562 8.62 5.65 9.17
C ALA A 562 8.07 5.69 10.60
N LYS A 563 7.15 6.63 10.90
CA LYS A 563 6.45 6.65 12.19
C LYS A 563 5.55 5.43 12.37
N LEU A 564 4.73 5.10 11.36
CA LEU A 564 3.80 3.98 11.38
C LEU A 564 4.49 2.66 11.77
N VAL A 565 5.60 2.31 11.12
CA VAL A 565 6.27 1.00 11.31
C VAL A 565 7.25 0.98 12.49
N GLY A 566 7.53 2.14 13.08
CA GLY A 566 8.48 2.31 14.17
C GLY A 566 7.78 2.76 15.46
N PRO A 567 7.90 4.04 15.84
CA PRO A 567 7.41 4.53 17.12
C PRO A 567 5.90 4.38 17.29
N ASP A 568 5.10 4.60 16.27
CA ASP A 568 3.64 4.51 16.37
C ASP A 568 3.17 3.04 16.55
N PHE A 569 3.82 2.09 15.87
CA PHE A 569 3.62 0.67 16.16
C PHE A 569 4.09 0.30 17.57
N ALA A 570 5.21 0.87 18.03
CA ALA A 570 5.70 0.64 19.39
C ALA A 570 4.71 1.17 20.46
N GLN A 571 3.97 2.25 20.15
CA GLN A 571 2.93 2.82 21.03
C GLN A 571 1.93 1.76 21.50
N TRP A 572 1.58 0.79 20.65
CA TRP A 572 0.63 -0.27 21.00
C TRP A 572 1.06 -1.09 22.22
N PHE A 573 2.35 -1.14 22.50
CA PHE A 573 2.92 -1.92 23.61
C PHE A 573 3.44 -1.04 24.76
N VAL A 574 3.19 0.27 24.72
CA VAL A 574 3.51 1.23 25.79
C VAL A 574 2.20 1.59 26.50
N PRO A 575 2.10 1.55 27.83
CA PRO A 575 0.82 1.81 28.53
C PRO A 575 0.48 3.30 28.66
N VAL A 576 1.32 4.21 28.19
CA VAL A 576 1.14 5.67 28.31
C VAL A 576 1.30 6.34 26.95
N PRO A 577 0.44 7.31 26.60
CA PRO A 577 0.44 7.91 25.27
C PRO A 577 1.67 8.81 25.07
N VAL A 578 2.52 8.46 24.10
CA VAL A 578 3.67 9.27 23.68
C VAL A 578 3.28 10.03 22.41
N ARG A 579 2.76 11.25 22.56
CA ARG A 579 2.25 12.05 21.43
C ARG A 579 3.24 12.23 20.28
N SER A 580 4.54 12.31 20.59
CA SER A 580 5.59 12.42 19.55
C SER A 580 5.77 11.16 18.69
N PHE A 581 5.13 10.04 19.03
CA PHE A 581 5.11 8.82 18.21
C PHE A 581 4.10 8.91 17.07
N ASP A 582 3.16 9.86 17.12
CA ASP A 582 2.06 9.99 16.16
C ASP A 582 2.56 10.14 14.72
N ARG A 583 2.08 9.25 13.84
CA ARG A 583 2.34 9.30 12.39
C ARG A 583 1.60 10.42 11.66
N ALA A 584 0.48 10.91 12.19
CA ALA A 584 -0.22 12.09 11.68
C ALA A 584 0.66 13.33 11.72
N TRP A 585 1.43 13.49 12.81
CA TRP A 585 2.35 14.62 12.95
C TRP A 585 3.45 14.58 11.89
N ALA A 586 3.99 13.39 11.57
CA ALA A 586 4.98 13.29 10.49
C ALA A 586 4.39 13.66 9.11
N LEU A 587 3.11 13.37 8.86
CA LEU A 587 2.44 13.80 7.63
C LEU A 587 2.27 15.33 7.60
N GLU A 588 1.70 15.91 8.66
CA GLU A 588 1.49 17.36 8.80
C GLU A 588 2.82 18.14 8.71
N ASP A 589 3.84 17.69 9.45
CA ASP A 589 5.17 18.28 9.45
C ASP A 589 5.83 18.17 8.07
N SER A 590 5.59 17.07 7.33
CA SER A 590 6.14 16.91 5.98
C SER A 590 5.53 17.90 4.97
N TRP A 591 4.23 18.20 5.08
CA TRP A 591 3.61 19.26 4.27
C TRP A 591 4.15 20.63 4.64
N ALA A 592 4.22 20.94 5.94
CA ALA A 592 4.75 22.22 6.41
C ALA A 592 6.22 22.42 6.02
N ALA A 593 7.05 21.38 6.11
CA ALA A 593 8.44 21.43 5.71
C ALA A 593 8.61 21.64 4.20
N ALA A 594 7.84 20.95 3.37
CA ALA A 594 7.86 21.15 1.92
C ALA A 594 7.41 22.57 1.53
N TYR A 595 6.40 23.10 2.22
CA TYR A 595 5.96 24.48 2.05
C TYR A 595 7.06 25.49 2.40
N ARG A 596 7.70 25.34 3.57
CA ARG A 596 8.82 26.20 3.98
C ARG A 596 10.00 26.11 3.04
N GLU A 597 10.35 24.90 2.58
CA GLU A 597 11.47 24.72 1.64
C GLU A 597 11.22 25.42 0.31
N ALA A 598 9.97 25.39 -0.20
CA ALA A 598 9.62 26.06 -1.44
C ALA A 598 9.51 27.59 -1.29
N THR A 599 8.90 28.07 -0.20
CA THR A 599 8.47 29.47 -0.07
C THR A 599 9.32 30.32 0.88
N GLY A 600 10.10 29.70 1.77
CA GLY A 600 10.76 30.37 2.89
C GLY A 600 9.81 30.80 4.01
N ARG A 601 8.53 30.37 4.00
CA ARG A 601 7.49 30.75 4.97
C ARG A 601 6.95 29.54 5.73
N ASP A 602 6.46 29.73 6.95
CA ASP A 602 5.93 28.67 7.81
C ASP A 602 4.39 28.60 7.83
N THR A 603 3.72 29.21 6.86
CA THR A 603 2.25 29.38 6.80
C THR A 603 1.43 28.12 7.04
N LEU A 604 1.89 26.94 6.59
CA LEU A 604 1.18 25.69 6.88
C LEU A 604 1.31 25.22 8.34
N ALA A 605 2.35 25.62 9.06
CA ALA A 605 2.55 25.32 10.48
C ALA A 605 1.96 26.39 11.42
N GLU A 606 1.63 27.57 10.88
CA GLU A 606 0.99 28.66 11.62
C GLU A 606 -0.47 28.35 11.98
N PRO A 607 -1.03 29.03 13.01
CA PRO A 607 -2.45 28.92 13.35
C PRO A 607 -3.34 29.15 12.12
N PHE A 608 -4.37 28.31 11.96
CA PHE A 608 -5.25 28.29 10.80
C PHE A 608 -5.96 29.64 10.60
N LEU A 609 -6.32 30.33 11.68
CA LEU A 609 -6.95 31.65 11.60
C LEU A 609 -5.98 32.74 11.14
N ASP A 610 -4.69 32.63 11.46
CA ASP A 610 -3.67 33.61 11.03
C ASP A 610 -3.35 33.49 9.52
N ALA A 611 -3.62 32.31 8.93
CA ALA A 611 -3.51 32.08 7.50
C ALA A 611 -4.60 32.78 6.68
N TRP A 612 -5.65 33.31 7.33
CA TRP A 612 -6.67 34.15 6.69
C TRP A 612 -6.68 35.54 7.34
N PRO A 613 -5.95 36.53 6.79
CA PRO A 613 -5.82 37.85 7.41
C PRO A 613 -7.14 38.66 7.51
N GLY A 614 -8.21 38.16 6.90
CA GLY A 614 -9.56 38.73 6.96
C GLY A 614 -10.21 38.83 5.57
N PRO A 615 -11.49 39.23 5.50
CA PRO A 615 -12.27 39.23 4.25
C PRO A 615 -11.68 40.15 3.17
N SER A 616 -10.99 41.20 3.58
CA SER A 616 -10.49 42.22 2.68
C SER A 616 -9.10 41.92 2.09
N SER A 617 -8.48 40.79 2.48
CA SER A 617 -7.08 40.42 2.16
C SER A 617 -6.85 39.85 0.75
N GLY A 618 -7.90 39.38 0.07
CA GLY A 618 -7.76 38.66 -1.20
C GLY A 618 -7.45 37.17 -1.04
N VAL A 619 -7.22 36.71 0.19
CA VAL A 619 -7.08 35.29 0.51
C VAL A 619 -8.49 34.68 0.66
N PRO A 620 -8.80 33.58 -0.04
CA PRO A 620 -10.11 32.95 0.06
C PRO A 620 -10.33 32.35 1.45
N ALA A 621 -11.55 32.45 1.96
CA ALA A 621 -11.92 31.74 3.19
C ALA A 621 -11.96 30.23 2.92
N LEU A 622 -11.31 29.44 3.78
CA LEU A 622 -11.32 27.99 3.67
C LEU A 622 -12.50 27.39 4.43
N LEU A 623 -13.22 26.46 3.80
CA LEU A 623 -14.28 25.67 4.40
C LEU A 623 -13.89 24.20 4.27
N LEU A 624 -13.17 23.68 5.26
CA LEU A 624 -12.58 22.34 5.19
C LEU A 624 -13.50 21.34 5.89
N ASN A 625 -14.08 20.43 5.11
CA ASN A 625 -15.14 19.53 5.56
C ASN A 625 -14.55 18.20 6.03
N GLY A 626 -14.71 17.90 7.31
CA GLY A 626 -14.45 16.59 7.92
C GLY A 626 -15.73 15.92 8.42
N THR A 627 -15.57 14.74 8.99
CA THR A 627 -16.67 13.94 9.56
C THR A 627 -16.33 13.55 10.99
N HIS A 628 -17.26 13.76 11.91
CA HIS A 628 -17.13 13.23 13.26
C HIS A 628 -17.40 11.72 13.23
N VAL A 629 -16.36 10.92 13.46
CA VAL A 629 -16.40 9.45 13.27
C VAL A 629 -17.52 8.78 14.08
N GLN A 630 -17.81 9.27 15.28
CA GLN A 630 -18.79 8.63 16.18
C GLN A 630 -20.24 8.96 15.84
N THR A 631 -20.52 10.18 15.35
CA THR A 631 -21.91 10.65 15.12
C THR A 631 -22.27 10.75 13.65
N GLY A 632 -21.29 10.71 12.74
CA GLY A 632 -21.49 10.97 11.31
C GLY A 632 -21.78 12.43 10.96
N ARG A 633 -21.84 13.33 11.96
CA ARG A 633 -22.08 14.76 11.75
C ARG A 633 -20.90 15.41 11.02
N ARG A 634 -21.18 16.47 10.27
CA ARG A 634 -20.15 17.23 9.55
C ARG A 634 -19.36 18.06 10.56
N LEU A 635 -18.03 17.99 10.47
CA LEU A 635 -17.13 18.90 11.18
C LEU A 635 -16.57 19.89 10.19
N LEU A 636 -16.74 21.19 10.44
CA LEU A 636 -16.26 22.24 9.55
C LEU A 636 -15.14 23.05 10.22
N ALA A 637 -13.96 23.06 9.61
CA ALA A 637 -12.90 24.00 9.96
C ALA A 637 -13.00 25.22 9.03
N SER A 638 -13.25 26.39 9.60
CA SER A 638 -13.40 27.63 8.83
C SER A 638 -13.02 28.86 9.65
N PRO A 639 -12.44 29.92 9.02
CA PRO A 639 -12.23 31.18 9.70
C PRO A 639 -13.54 31.98 9.86
N LEU A 640 -14.63 31.51 9.25
CA LEU A 640 -15.98 32.04 9.43
C LEU A 640 -16.70 31.31 10.57
N SER A 641 -17.52 32.04 11.33
CA SER A 641 -18.40 31.45 12.34
C SER A 641 -19.72 30.97 11.73
N TRP A 642 -20.24 29.85 12.22
CA TRP A 642 -21.52 29.28 11.77
C TRP A 642 -22.47 29.11 12.94
N THR A 643 -23.77 29.28 12.68
CA THR A 643 -24.84 28.90 13.62
C THR A 643 -25.56 27.67 13.06
N SER A 644 -26.22 26.90 13.94
CA SER A 644 -27.00 25.71 13.57
C SER A 644 -28.08 25.99 12.51
N ASN A 645 -28.52 27.25 12.40
CA ASN A 645 -29.52 27.68 11.42
C ASN A 645 -28.92 27.87 10.01
N GLY A 646 -27.61 28.10 9.89
CA GLY A 646 -26.95 28.34 8.60
C GLY A 646 -26.52 27.04 7.90
N LEU A 647 -26.03 26.06 8.66
CA LEU A 647 -25.63 24.74 8.16
C LEU A 647 -26.13 23.66 9.13
N PRO A 648 -27.24 22.98 8.82
CA PRO A 648 -27.78 21.90 9.66
C PRO A 648 -26.74 20.80 9.90
N GLU A 649 -26.81 20.15 11.07
CA GLU A 649 -25.98 18.99 11.45
C GLU A 649 -24.46 19.19 11.24
N THR A 650 -24.00 20.41 11.52
CA THR A 650 -22.60 20.81 11.35
C THR A 650 -22.03 21.37 12.63
N ASP A 651 -20.96 20.74 13.09
CA ASP A 651 -20.18 21.18 14.24
C ASP A 651 -18.98 22.01 13.75
N ASP A 652 -18.75 23.13 14.41
CA ASP A 652 -17.57 23.97 14.16
C ASP A 652 -16.36 23.36 14.87
N LEU A 653 -15.37 22.89 14.10
CA LEU A 653 -14.21 22.18 14.63
C LEU A 653 -13.47 23.00 15.70
N LEU A 654 -13.27 24.30 15.45
CA LEU A 654 -12.49 25.16 16.34
C LEU A 654 -13.26 25.46 17.63
N ALA A 655 -14.60 25.55 17.54
CA ALA A 655 -15.45 25.68 18.72
C ALA A 655 -15.45 24.40 19.56
N VAL A 656 -15.49 23.22 18.93
CA VAL A 656 -15.42 21.92 19.61
C VAL A 656 -14.09 21.73 20.34
N LEU A 657 -12.97 22.15 19.73
CA LEU A 657 -11.64 22.05 20.33
C LEU A 657 -11.33 23.15 21.36
N GLY A 658 -12.07 24.27 21.35
CA GLY A 658 -11.78 25.43 22.19
C GLY A 658 -10.42 26.11 21.93
N ALA A 659 -9.74 25.74 20.84
CA ALA A 659 -8.44 26.24 20.43
C ALA A 659 -8.31 26.22 18.89
N ASP A 660 -7.45 27.08 18.35
CA ASP A 660 -7.05 27.02 16.95
C ASP A 660 -6.11 25.83 16.71
N VAL A 661 -5.96 25.45 15.44
CA VAL A 661 -5.08 24.36 14.97
C VAL A 661 -4.16 24.88 13.88
N PRO A 662 -2.99 24.26 13.63
CA PRO A 662 -2.18 24.63 12.48
C PRO A 662 -2.96 24.47 11.16
N LEU A 663 -2.67 25.30 10.15
CA LEU A 663 -3.32 25.18 8.83
C LEU A 663 -3.16 23.77 8.23
N ALA A 664 -1.99 23.15 8.37
CA ALA A 664 -1.76 21.76 7.95
C ALA A 664 -2.66 20.78 8.70
N THR A 665 -2.89 20.98 10.00
CA THR A 665 -3.77 20.14 10.82
C THR A 665 -5.24 20.34 10.45
N ALA A 666 -5.69 21.57 10.16
CA ALA A 666 -7.04 21.84 9.65
C ALA A 666 -7.28 21.11 8.31
N ALA A 667 -6.32 21.18 7.40
CA ALA A 667 -6.36 20.43 6.14
C ALA A 667 -6.32 18.92 6.38
N HIS A 668 -5.48 18.45 7.30
CA HIS A 668 -5.37 17.03 7.63
C HIS A 668 -6.66 16.47 8.21
N ASN A 669 -7.34 17.20 9.09
CA ASN A 669 -8.60 16.75 9.69
C ASN A 669 -9.71 16.51 8.65
N SER A 670 -9.67 17.21 7.52
CA SER A 670 -10.51 16.93 6.34
C SER A 670 -9.97 15.77 5.48
N ALA A 671 -8.65 15.52 5.52
CA ALA A 671 -7.90 14.55 4.72
C ALA A 671 -7.46 13.27 5.44
N ARG A 672 -8.10 12.90 6.56
CA ARG A 672 -7.75 11.67 7.29
C ARG A 672 -8.16 10.42 6.50
N PHE A 673 -7.28 9.43 6.47
CA PHE A 673 -7.53 8.13 5.87
C PHE A 673 -7.12 7.04 6.86
N SER A 674 -8.07 6.48 7.60
CA SER A 674 -7.84 5.70 8.84
C SER A 674 -6.75 4.63 8.77
N TYR A 675 -6.53 4.03 7.58
CA TYR A 675 -5.49 3.02 7.36
C TYR A 675 -4.06 3.59 7.22
N VAL A 676 -3.90 4.84 6.79
CA VAL A 676 -2.61 5.52 6.59
C VAL A 676 -2.41 6.61 7.64
N SER A 677 -3.41 7.48 7.82
CA SER A 677 -3.44 8.48 8.89
C SER A 677 -4.58 8.18 9.89
N PRO A 678 -4.30 8.24 11.20
CA PRO A 678 -5.25 7.90 12.24
C PRO A 678 -6.40 8.91 12.30
N ALA A 679 -7.53 8.54 12.90
CA ALA A 679 -8.55 9.52 13.27
C ALA A 679 -7.98 10.49 14.31
N GLY A 680 -8.38 11.77 14.25
CA GLY A 680 -7.95 12.78 15.21
C GLY A 680 -8.88 12.79 16.42
N ARG A 681 -8.34 12.55 17.61
CA ARG A 681 -9.12 12.66 18.85
C ARG A 681 -9.35 14.13 19.18
N LEU A 682 -10.62 14.50 19.28
CA LEU A 682 -11.08 15.81 19.76
C LEU A 682 -11.05 15.75 21.30
N ARG A 683 -10.27 16.61 21.96
CA ARG A 683 -10.11 16.66 23.42
C ARG A 683 -10.44 18.02 23.96
#